data_AF-A0A0H1B6F3-F1
#
_entry.id   AF-A0A0H1B6F3-F1
#
_cell.length_a   1.000
_cell.length_b   1.000
_cell.length_c   1.000
_cell.angle_alpha   90.00
_cell.angle_beta   90.00
_cell.angle_gamma   90.00
#
_symmetry.space_group_name_H-M   'P 1'
#
loop_
_entity.id
_entity.type
_entity.pdbx_description
1 polymer ?
#
loop_
_entity_poly.entity_id
_entity_poly.type
_entity_poly.pdbx_seq_one_letter_code
_entity_poly.pdbx_strand_id
1 'polypeptide(L)'
;MKFGRNLARNVVPEWGSSYIKYKSLKKLIKSEINAQREGHDPDLAGFFYSLDRNLEDVDQFYNKKFADFSRRLKLLEDRYGHSAIASQSLDSEDTEDLLAALLELRGQLRKLQWYGEVNRRGFIKITKKLDKKLPGAQAQMRYLPTKVDPSPFATNAGLQEALKTINDWLSVLGDEKGFDDASSTHSSLSVMKPASRPILKLPPSLLLALDDALRKDDTHIMLELLPTLKIAAEELDSSLYSKALKSLLQRSIFYRARNSVVSLLGKIDSLDEDDDINKRNCIHRLVISIGRSQSTSDSELSAAQVLDFPTETSNYITPAAAPTLQHSRVVVKESERTPLLCRTDDSVSLLEHLLDNLRPEQRGALLAKDISGRTPLHYAAQYGFRVVCEVIIEHLQAWNMFDVSQGIDGPNWQDDEGWAPLHLSVIGGHLLTTRALLNAENWRGANEKQAAIRKHICKSSAVLALATKANFVDIVQLLVDAGVDINYQDEQGETALHVAARFGHDRCAKALLDGSHDQKANTELAENTYSWTPLFIACVDGSLGVVELLIDAGADLERPDSSGWTAKEHAVLRGHMDIARLLAKATPPVEISSDSDSSTPRARSLSPPTQASLADRKSTGRAAEPIKTFGHRYLTDDSMVLVSLGTMDMRKSVHAVNLDRIPMASAYLTQLDTALSIVVSASEARGEPEIIDLPIQDSIATEPIVFHAADASKVKIIFDLIPTYAGSKEQIVGRGVALLSSIKPTVGSKRINLQGDVTVPIIAANTLDIIGTVTFNFLIITPFKHPNMSITENQTYWKSMASTMVIGHRGLGKNMAGRKSLQLGENTIQSFIAAANLGASYVEVNVQLTKDHVPVIYHDFLVSETGIDAPVHTLTLEQFLHLSEARGPRESGGLGGSSKAIDPHLADLRTSAARRQRSMSVGEEFVSSVMSEKMKHTRDFKKKGFKGNTRGSHIQAPFATLEELFKKLPKEVGFNIELKYPMLHESEEEEMDTYAVELNSFVDTVLTKVYDLGQGRNMIFSSFNPDICLLLSFKQPSIPVMFLTDSGLTAVGDVRASSLQEAIRFASRWNLLGVVTAAEPLIIAPRLVKVVKESGLVCVSYGIANNEPENVKLQVKEGIDAVIVDSVLAIRKGLTEGENQDLNGSGGGNGHTNGNGTGPGTGTASTNGNGTTGL
;
A
#
# COMPACT_ATOMS: atom_id res chain seq x y z
N MET A 1 -9.59 23.91 -12.12
CA MET A 1 -10.53 22.90 -12.68
C MET A 1 -9.91 21.52 -12.53
N LYS A 2 -10.42 20.73 -11.58
CA LYS A 2 -9.93 19.39 -11.20
C LYS A 2 -10.23 18.30 -12.27
N PHE A 3 -11.26 18.47 -13.11
CA PHE A 3 -11.73 17.45 -14.09
C PHE A 3 -10.65 16.89 -15.03
N GLY A 4 -9.85 17.73 -15.69
CA GLY A 4 -8.82 17.23 -16.63
C GLY A 4 -7.64 16.51 -15.96
N ARG A 5 -7.51 16.57 -14.63
CA ARG A 5 -6.57 15.76 -13.83
C ARG A 5 -7.20 14.40 -13.47
N ASN A 6 -8.50 14.40 -13.16
CA ASN A 6 -9.24 13.21 -12.73
C ASN A 6 -9.77 12.35 -13.89
N LEU A 7 -9.76 12.85 -15.13
CA LEU A 7 -10.30 12.11 -16.28
C LEU A 7 -9.62 10.74 -16.47
N ALA A 8 -8.30 10.63 -16.27
CA ALA A 8 -7.60 9.35 -16.40
C ALA A 8 -8.02 8.31 -15.33
N ARG A 9 -8.51 8.77 -14.17
CA ARG A 9 -9.05 7.90 -13.11
C ARG A 9 -10.49 7.47 -13.36
N ASN A 10 -11.23 8.27 -14.15
CA ASN A 10 -12.65 8.06 -14.41
C ASN A 10 -12.93 7.34 -15.74
N VAL A 11 -11.90 6.83 -16.43
CA VAL A 11 -12.01 6.18 -17.73
C VAL A 11 -12.02 4.67 -17.54
N VAL A 12 -12.92 3.96 -18.23
CA VAL A 12 -12.85 2.49 -18.32
C VAL A 12 -11.56 2.13 -19.07
N PRO A 13 -10.61 1.37 -18.47
CA PRO A 13 -9.29 1.13 -19.06
C PRO A 13 -9.35 0.58 -20.48
N GLU A 14 -10.23 -0.39 -20.72
CA GLU A 14 -10.45 -1.04 -22.02
C GLU A 14 -10.89 -0.05 -23.12
N TRP A 15 -11.54 1.06 -22.78
CA TRP A 15 -12.18 1.98 -23.73
C TRP A 15 -11.50 3.35 -23.78
N GLY A 16 -10.32 3.49 -23.17
CA GLY A 16 -9.68 4.79 -22.95
C GLY A 16 -9.43 5.60 -24.22
N SER A 17 -9.23 4.96 -25.37
CA SER A 17 -9.06 5.60 -26.67
C SER A 17 -10.32 6.28 -27.22
N SER A 18 -11.50 5.81 -26.81
CA SER A 18 -12.79 6.25 -27.34
C SER A 18 -13.38 7.44 -26.57
N TYR A 19 -12.81 7.79 -25.41
CA TYR A 19 -13.26 8.95 -24.63
C TYR A 19 -12.91 10.29 -25.29
N ILE A 20 -13.65 11.33 -24.91
CA ILE A 20 -13.40 12.72 -25.34
C ILE A 20 -11.94 13.12 -25.13
N LYS A 21 -11.29 13.63 -26.18
CA LYS A 21 -9.88 14.07 -26.17
C LYS A 21 -9.75 15.44 -25.47
N TYR A 22 -10.05 15.49 -24.18
CA TYR A 22 -10.14 16.73 -23.39
C TYR A 22 -8.83 17.55 -23.38
N LYS A 23 -7.67 16.88 -23.45
CA LYS A 23 -6.35 17.54 -23.49
C LYS A 23 -6.14 18.30 -24.81
N SER A 24 -6.54 17.75 -25.97
CA SER A 24 -6.38 18.43 -27.26
C SER A 24 -7.33 19.63 -27.37
N LEU A 25 -8.60 19.45 -27.00
CA LEU A 25 -9.58 20.55 -26.97
C LEU A 25 -9.12 21.70 -26.04
N LYS A 26 -8.52 21.38 -24.90
CA LYS A 26 -7.94 22.37 -23.99
C LYS A 26 -6.73 23.09 -24.59
N LYS A 27 -5.94 22.46 -25.47
CA LYS A 27 -4.84 23.11 -26.19
C LYS A 27 -5.40 24.12 -27.20
N LEU A 28 -6.45 23.77 -27.94
CA LEU A 28 -7.14 24.69 -28.86
C LEU A 28 -7.70 25.91 -28.13
N ILE A 29 -8.35 25.73 -26.96
CA ILE A 29 -8.80 26.89 -26.15
C ILE A 29 -7.62 27.80 -25.76
N LYS A 30 -6.42 27.25 -25.53
CA LYS A 30 -5.25 28.06 -25.18
C LYS A 30 -4.64 28.78 -26.39
N SER A 31 -4.66 28.19 -27.58
CA SER A 31 -4.18 28.86 -28.79
C SER A 31 -5.06 30.07 -29.09
N GLU A 32 -6.39 29.93 -29.01
CA GLU A 32 -7.31 31.05 -29.25
C GLU A 32 -7.17 32.18 -28.22
N ILE A 33 -6.89 31.86 -26.95
CA ILE A 33 -6.59 32.88 -25.93
C ILE A 33 -5.31 33.64 -26.26
N ASN A 34 -4.29 32.97 -26.80
CA ASN A 34 -3.04 33.64 -27.19
C ASN A 34 -3.28 34.52 -28.42
N ALA A 35 -4.02 34.06 -29.41
CA ALA A 35 -4.39 34.84 -30.59
C ALA A 35 -5.20 36.11 -30.21
N GLN A 36 -6.13 36.00 -29.25
CA GLN A 36 -6.86 37.15 -28.72
C GLN A 36 -5.96 38.16 -28.00
N ARG A 37 -4.92 37.68 -27.29
CA ARG A 37 -3.91 38.56 -26.66
C ARG A 37 -3.03 39.27 -27.67
N GLU A 38 -2.86 38.67 -28.86
CA GLU A 38 -2.10 39.20 -29.99
C GLU A 38 -2.95 40.15 -30.87
N GLY A 39 -4.24 40.35 -30.55
CA GLY A 39 -5.12 41.32 -31.21
C GLY A 39 -5.93 40.77 -32.38
N HIS A 40 -5.93 39.45 -32.61
CA HIS A 40 -6.77 38.79 -33.61
C HIS A 40 -8.14 38.40 -33.03
N ASP A 41 -9.19 38.49 -33.84
CA ASP A 41 -10.51 37.96 -33.48
C ASP A 41 -10.44 36.43 -33.33
N PRO A 42 -11.01 35.84 -32.25
CA PRO A 42 -10.93 34.41 -32.00
C PRO A 42 -11.75 33.62 -33.01
N ASP A 43 -11.11 32.74 -33.79
CA ASP A 43 -11.80 31.82 -34.71
C ASP A 43 -12.18 30.53 -33.99
N LEU A 44 -13.46 30.43 -33.63
CA LEU A 44 -13.99 29.26 -32.92
C LEU A 44 -14.30 28.07 -33.85
N ALA A 45 -14.18 28.22 -35.18
CA ALA A 45 -14.55 27.18 -36.14
C ALA A 45 -13.71 25.90 -35.96
N GLY A 46 -12.40 26.03 -35.77
CA GLY A 46 -11.50 24.89 -35.53
C GLY A 46 -11.79 24.16 -34.22
N PHE A 47 -12.21 24.89 -33.18
CA PHE A 47 -12.62 24.29 -31.90
C PHE A 47 -13.93 23.50 -32.05
N PHE A 48 -14.97 24.09 -32.66
CA PHE A 48 -16.25 23.42 -32.84
C PHE A 48 -16.15 22.23 -33.80
N TYR A 49 -15.35 22.30 -34.87
CA TYR A 49 -15.08 21.16 -35.74
C TYR A 49 -14.46 19.98 -34.98
N SER A 50 -13.43 20.24 -34.16
CA SER A 50 -12.84 19.20 -33.33
C SER A 50 -13.81 18.68 -32.27
N LEU A 51 -14.70 19.53 -31.75
CA LEU A 51 -15.70 19.15 -30.75
C LEU A 51 -16.76 18.22 -31.35
N ASP A 52 -17.27 18.55 -32.53
CA ASP A 52 -18.23 17.74 -33.28
C ASP A 52 -17.64 16.38 -33.66
N ARG A 53 -16.37 16.32 -34.10
CA ARG A 53 -15.72 15.05 -34.40
C ARG A 53 -15.59 14.15 -33.17
N ASN A 54 -15.28 14.73 -32.01
CA ASN A 54 -15.25 13.97 -30.75
C ASN A 54 -16.65 13.50 -30.34
N LEU A 55 -17.70 14.26 -30.65
CA LEU A 55 -19.08 13.86 -30.38
C LEU A 55 -19.48 12.67 -31.24
N GLU A 56 -19.16 12.69 -32.54
CA GLU A 56 -19.38 11.57 -33.47
C GLU A 56 -18.67 10.30 -33.02
N ASP A 57 -17.38 10.39 -32.71
CA ASP A 57 -16.57 9.25 -32.26
C ASP A 57 -17.17 8.62 -30.98
N VAL A 58 -17.59 9.46 -30.03
CA VAL A 58 -18.17 9.02 -28.76
C VAL A 58 -19.53 8.34 -28.98
N ASP A 59 -20.40 8.94 -29.78
CA ASP A 59 -21.75 8.44 -30.04
C ASP A 59 -21.73 7.15 -30.87
N GLN A 60 -20.88 7.08 -31.90
CA GLN A 60 -20.72 5.87 -32.71
C GLN A 60 -20.24 4.68 -31.89
N PHE A 61 -19.27 4.89 -30.99
CA PHE A 61 -18.79 3.84 -30.09
C PHE A 61 -19.89 3.38 -29.12
N TYR A 62 -20.63 4.33 -28.53
CA TYR A 62 -21.73 4.01 -27.61
C TYR A 62 -22.81 3.17 -28.30
N ASN A 63 -23.28 3.60 -29.48
CA ASN A 63 -24.33 2.91 -30.22
C ASN A 63 -23.90 1.52 -30.68
N LYS A 64 -22.64 1.35 -31.12
CA LYS A 64 -22.10 0.04 -31.48
C LYS A 64 -22.13 -0.93 -30.30
N LYS A 65 -21.62 -0.52 -29.14
CA LYS A 65 -21.60 -1.36 -27.93
C LYS A 65 -23.00 -1.65 -27.41
N PHE A 66 -23.89 -0.65 -27.41
CA PHE A 66 -25.28 -0.86 -27.03
C PHE A 66 -25.98 -1.88 -27.93
N ALA A 67 -25.75 -1.84 -29.24
CA ALA A 67 -26.31 -2.81 -30.19
C ALA A 67 -25.78 -4.23 -29.95
N ASP A 68 -24.48 -4.39 -29.68
CA ASP A 68 -23.87 -5.68 -29.35
C ASP A 68 -24.50 -6.28 -28.07
N PHE A 69 -24.64 -5.48 -27.01
CA PHE A 69 -25.24 -5.92 -25.75
C PHE A 69 -26.73 -6.20 -25.87
N SER A 70 -27.47 -5.38 -26.61
CA SER A 70 -28.91 -5.59 -26.87
C SER A 70 -29.15 -6.86 -27.69
N ARG A 71 -28.27 -7.18 -28.65
CA ARG A 71 -28.33 -8.44 -29.39
C ARG A 71 -28.12 -9.63 -28.46
N ARG A 72 -27.17 -9.54 -27.52
CA ARG A 72 -26.93 -10.59 -26.53
C ARG A 72 -28.10 -10.77 -25.57
N LEU A 73 -28.71 -9.67 -25.10
CA LEU A 73 -29.93 -9.70 -24.30
C LEU A 73 -31.06 -10.41 -25.07
N LYS A 74 -31.28 -10.01 -26.32
CA LYS A 74 -32.31 -10.60 -27.17
C LYS A 74 -32.09 -12.09 -27.42
N LEU A 75 -30.84 -12.54 -27.59
CA LEU A 75 -30.53 -13.96 -27.70
C LEU A 75 -30.89 -14.74 -26.42
N LEU A 76 -30.74 -14.13 -25.24
CA LEU A 76 -31.19 -14.72 -23.99
C LEU A 76 -32.71 -14.74 -23.90
N GLU A 77 -33.39 -13.64 -24.29
CA GLU A 77 -34.85 -13.54 -24.32
C GLU A 77 -35.51 -14.50 -25.33
N ASP A 78 -34.90 -14.69 -26.50
CA ASP A 78 -35.35 -15.63 -27.53
C ASP A 78 -35.16 -17.09 -27.06
N ARG A 79 -34.15 -17.35 -26.22
CA ARG A 79 -33.82 -18.69 -25.72
C ARG A 79 -34.61 -19.09 -24.47
N TYR A 80 -34.74 -18.19 -23.49
CA TYR A 80 -35.35 -18.46 -22.18
C TYR A 80 -36.73 -17.82 -22.00
N GLY A 81 -37.21 -17.04 -22.98
CA GLY A 81 -38.49 -16.33 -22.94
C GLY A 81 -38.36 -14.90 -22.39
N HIS A 82 -39.44 -14.10 -22.52
CA HIS A 82 -39.43 -12.67 -22.15
C HIS A 82 -39.86 -12.41 -20.69
N SER A 83 -40.23 -13.44 -19.92
CA SER A 83 -40.69 -13.30 -18.53
C SER A 83 -40.64 -14.64 -17.76
N ALA A 84 -40.44 -14.49 -16.45
CA ALA A 84 -40.30 -15.42 -15.32
C ALA A 84 -41.23 -16.66 -15.20
N ILE A 85 -41.97 -17.05 -16.23
CA ILE A 85 -42.86 -18.22 -16.19
C ILE A 85 -42.15 -19.50 -16.70
N ALA A 86 -40.96 -19.37 -17.32
CA ALA A 86 -40.18 -20.49 -17.83
C ALA A 86 -39.18 -21.10 -16.82
N SER A 87 -38.97 -20.49 -15.64
CA SER A 87 -37.99 -20.96 -14.63
C SER A 87 -38.39 -22.28 -13.95
N GLN A 88 -39.68 -22.65 -13.97
CA GLN A 88 -40.12 -23.96 -13.45
C GLN A 88 -39.60 -25.16 -14.28
N SER A 89 -39.00 -24.89 -15.45
CA SER A 89 -38.53 -25.85 -16.45
C SER A 89 -37.05 -25.69 -16.82
N LEU A 90 -36.21 -25.10 -15.98
CA LEU A 90 -34.76 -25.02 -16.28
C LEU A 90 -33.98 -25.95 -15.37
N ASP A 91 -33.08 -26.73 -15.96
CA ASP A 91 -32.14 -27.58 -15.23
C ASP A 91 -31.20 -26.70 -14.39
N SER A 92 -30.69 -27.24 -13.27
CA SER A 92 -29.79 -26.50 -12.37
C SER A 92 -28.52 -25.98 -13.06
N GLU A 93 -28.08 -26.61 -14.16
CA GLU A 93 -26.93 -26.14 -14.94
C GLU A 93 -27.29 -24.94 -15.83
N ASP A 94 -28.50 -24.93 -16.41
CA ASP A 94 -28.97 -23.85 -17.29
C ASP A 94 -29.29 -22.58 -16.48
N THR A 95 -29.75 -22.72 -15.23
CA THR A 95 -30.00 -21.57 -14.35
C THR A 95 -28.71 -20.87 -13.92
N GLU A 96 -27.64 -21.62 -13.64
CA GLU A 96 -26.33 -21.07 -13.31
C GLU A 96 -25.67 -20.40 -14.53
N ASP A 97 -25.73 -21.04 -15.70
CA ASP A 97 -25.20 -20.46 -16.93
C ASP A 97 -25.98 -19.19 -17.35
N LEU A 98 -27.31 -19.17 -17.15
CA LEU A 98 -28.13 -17.99 -17.36
C LEU A 98 -27.79 -16.87 -16.37
N LEU A 99 -27.67 -17.20 -15.08
CA LEU A 99 -27.31 -16.25 -14.04
C LEU A 99 -25.97 -15.58 -14.35
N ALA A 100 -24.94 -16.36 -14.70
CA ALA A 100 -23.63 -15.86 -15.08
C ALA A 100 -23.69 -14.93 -16.30
N ALA A 101 -24.43 -15.31 -17.35
CA ALA A 101 -24.58 -14.50 -18.55
C ALA A 101 -25.30 -13.17 -18.28
N LEU A 102 -26.35 -13.16 -17.45
CA LEU A 102 -27.09 -11.95 -17.07
C LEU A 102 -26.22 -10.99 -16.25
N LEU A 103 -25.43 -11.51 -15.32
CA LEU A 103 -24.53 -10.72 -14.49
C LEU A 103 -23.41 -10.07 -15.33
N GLU A 104 -22.83 -10.82 -16.26
CA GLU A 104 -21.82 -10.32 -17.20
C GLU A 104 -22.40 -9.17 -18.05
N LEU A 105 -23.60 -9.38 -18.60
CA LEU A 105 -24.29 -8.41 -19.44
C LEU A 105 -24.67 -7.15 -18.65
N ARG A 106 -25.12 -7.30 -17.39
CA ARG A 106 -25.38 -6.18 -16.48
C ARG A 106 -24.12 -5.35 -16.24
N GLY A 107 -22.99 -6.01 -15.98
CA GLY A 107 -21.69 -5.36 -15.81
C GLY A 107 -21.26 -4.56 -17.04
N GLN A 108 -21.40 -5.14 -18.23
CA GLN A 108 -21.10 -4.49 -19.51
C GLN A 108 -21.97 -3.26 -19.78
N LEU A 109 -23.28 -3.35 -19.53
CA LEU A 109 -24.22 -2.22 -19.68
C LEU A 109 -23.91 -1.08 -18.70
N ARG A 110 -23.50 -1.37 -17.46
CA ARG A 110 -23.11 -0.33 -16.50
C ARG A 110 -21.80 0.37 -16.89
N LYS A 111 -20.80 -0.36 -17.39
CA LYS A 111 -19.59 0.27 -17.98
C LYS A 111 -20.00 1.27 -19.07
N LEU A 112 -20.95 0.89 -19.92
CA LEU A 112 -21.44 1.73 -21.02
C LEU A 112 -22.22 2.96 -20.53
N GLN A 113 -23.02 2.83 -19.48
CA GLN A 113 -23.70 3.94 -18.81
C GLN A 113 -22.69 4.98 -18.31
N TRP A 114 -21.62 4.52 -17.67
CA TRP A 114 -20.56 5.39 -17.16
C TRP A 114 -19.79 6.11 -18.26
N TYR A 115 -19.49 5.40 -19.35
CA TYR A 115 -18.91 5.99 -20.55
C TYR A 115 -19.74 7.17 -21.06
N GLY A 116 -21.07 7.03 -21.11
CA GLY A 116 -21.98 8.11 -21.47
C GLY A 116 -21.87 9.32 -20.53
N GLU A 117 -21.96 9.10 -19.22
CA GLU A 117 -21.96 10.15 -18.20
C GLU A 117 -20.63 10.93 -18.13
N VAL A 118 -19.49 10.25 -18.19
CA VAL A 118 -18.17 10.92 -18.17
C VAL A 118 -17.94 11.77 -19.41
N ASN A 119 -18.33 11.27 -20.59
CA ASN A 119 -18.22 12.03 -21.82
C ASN A 119 -19.15 13.25 -21.80
N ARG A 120 -20.40 13.08 -21.33
CA ARG A 120 -21.34 14.20 -21.12
C ARG A 120 -20.76 15.26 -20.19
N ARG A 121 -20.19 14.86 -19.04
CA ARG A 121 -19.45 15.77 -18.14
C ARG A 121 -18.27 16.45 -18.84
N GLY A 122 -17.53 15.73 -19.67
CA GLY A 122 -16.45 16.25 -20.48
C GLY A 122 -16.89 17.41 -21.36
N PHE A 123 -17.98 17.23 -22.11
CA PHE A 123 -18.61 18.26 -22.95
C PHE A 123 -19.08 19.47 -22.13
N ILE A 124 -19.73 19.25 -20.98
CA ILE A 124 -20.15 20.35 -20.07
C ILE A 124 -18.93 21.14 -19.55
N LYS A 125 -17.87 20.46 -19.12
CA LYS A 125 -16.69 21.11 -18.53
C LYS A 125 -15.84 21.83 -19.57
N ILE A 126 -15.78 21.36 -20.82
CA ILE A 126 -15.00 22.02 -21.88
C ILE A 126 -15.71 23.26 -22.41
N THR A 127 -17.03 23.20 -22.62
CA THR A 127 -17.86 24.35 -23.03
C THR A 127 -17.91 25.44 -21.96
N LYS A 128 -18.15 25.08 -20.69
CA LYS A 128 -18.06 26.02 -19.55
C LYS A 128 -16.69 26.68 -19.41
N LYS A 129 -15.63 25.99 -19.84
CA LYS A 129 -14.27 26.53 -19.82
C LYS A 129 -14.04 27.54 -20.92
N LEU A 130 -14.58 27.29 -22.12
CA LEU A 130 -14.58 28.25 -23.21
C LEU A 130 -15.29 29.53 -22.78
N ASP A 131 -16.51 29.42 -22.23
CA ASP A 131 -17.32 30.56 -21.78
C ASP A 131 -16.65 31.38 -20.66
N LYS A 132 -15.97 30.71 -19.72
CA LYS A 132 -15.22 31.41 -18.66
C LYS A 132 -13.97 32.14 -19.18
N LYS A 133 -13.42 31.71 -20.32
CA LYS A 133 -12.17 32.25 -20.86
C LYS A 133 -12.39 33.28 -21.97
N LEU A 134 -13.49 33.15 -22.70
CA LEU A 134 -13.93 34.08 -23.75
C LEU A 134 -15.33 34.58 -23.38
N PRO A 135 -15.44 35.68 -22.60
CA PRO A 135 -16.73 36.27 -22.26
C PRO A 135 -17.40 36.80 -23.53
N GLY A 136 -18.36 36.02 -24.08
CA GLY A 136 -19.07 36.33 -25.33
C GLY A 136 -19.46 35.10 -26.17
N ALA A 137 -18.78 33.95 -25.97
CA ALA A 137 -19.00 32.76 -26.80
C ALA A 137 -20.37 32.05 -26.57
N GLN A 138 -20.93 32.12 -25.34
CA GLN A 138 -22.19 31.44 -24.94
C GLN A 138 -22.32 29.99 -25.43
N ALA A 139 -21.20 29.28 -25.55
CA ALA A 139 -21.11 27.98 -26.20
C ALA A 139 -21.86 26.92 -25.40
N GLN A 140 -21.87 27.01 -24.07
CA GLN A 140 -22.58 26.05 -23.22
C GLN A 140 -24.11 26.10 -23.45
N MET A 141 -24.69 27.31 -23.56
CA MET A 141 -26.14 27.49 -23.72
C MET A 141 -26.65 27.07 -25.11
N ARG A 142 -25.78 27.13 -26.14
CA ARG A 142 -26.15 26.77 -27.52
C ARG A 142 -25.81 25.33 -27.87
N TYR A 143 -24.64 24.83 -27.47
CA TYR A 143 -24.12 23.55 -27.97
C TYR A 143 -24.71 22.34 -27.24
N LEU A 144 -24.89 22.42 -25.92
CA LEU A 144 -25.38 21.28 -25.13
C LEU A 144 -26.81 20.87 -25.53
N PRO A 145 -27.81 21.76 -25.56
CA PRO A 145 -29.19 21.36 -25.84
C PRO A 145 -29.41 20.92 -27.30
N THR A 146 -28.60 21.42 -28.23
CA THR A 146 -28.79 21.16 -29.67
C THR A 146 -28.07 19.91 -30.16
N LYS A 147 -26.93 19.53 -29.55
CA LYS A 147 -26.06 18.45 -30.05
C LYS A 147 -25.79 17.35 -29.03
N VAL A 148 -25.53 17.72 -27.77
CA VAL A 148 -25.09 16.75 -26.74
C VAL A 148 -26.27 16.10 -26.03
N ASP A 149 -27.22 16.89 -25.51
CA ASP A 149 -28.38 16.35 -24.80
C ASP A 149 -29.32 15.46 -25.66
N PRO A 150 -29.52 15.67 -26.99
CA PRO A 150 -30.32 14.75 -27.80
C PRO A 150 -29.60 13.44 -28.17
N SER A 151 -28.30 13.31 -27.89
CA SER A 151 -27.56 12.10 -28.25
C SER A 151 -27.90 10.90 -27.34
N PRO A 152 -27.96 9.67 -27.90
CA PRO A 152 -28.27 8.45 -27.14
C PRO A 152 -27.43 8.25 -25.87
N PHE A 153 -26.13 8.56 -25.91
CA PHE A 153 -25.22 8.39 -24.77
C PHE A 153 -25.51 9.36 -23.61
N ALA A 154 -26.18 10.49 -23.88
CA ALA A 154 -26.54 11.47 -22.86
C ALA A 154 -27.87 11.12 -22.17
N THR A 155 -28.84 10.59 -22.93
CA THR A 155 -30.19 10.27 -22.44
C THR A 155 -30.26 8.93 -21.72
N ASN A 156 -29.47 7.93 -22.15
CA ASN A 156 -29.38 6.58 -21.57
C ASN A 156 -30.71 5.80 -21.43
N ALA A 157 -31.81 6.23 -22.05
CA ALA A 157 -33.15 5.64 -21.86
C ALA A 157 -33.21 4.14 -22.19
N GLY A 158 -32.78 3.74 -23.39
CA GLY A 158 -32.79 2.33 -23.79
C GLY A 158 -31.84 1.45 -22.96
N LEU A 159 -30.77 2.02 -22.44
CA LEU A 159 -29.84 1.32 -21.55
C LEU A 159 -30.47 1.06 -20.18
N GLN A 160 -31.19 2.04 -19.63
CA GLN A 160 -31.92 1.87 -18.37
C GLN A 160 -33.03 0.81 -18.49
N GLU A 161 -33.72 0.76 -19.62
CA GLU A 161 -34.72 -0.28 -19.89
C GLU A 161 -34.09 -1.67 -19.94
N ALA A 162 -32.99 -1.85 -20.68
CA ALA A 162 -32.26 -3.13 -20.72
C ALA A 162 -31.73 -3.56 -19.35
N LEU A 163 -31.19 -2.62 -18.56
CA LEU A 163 -30.76 -2.89 -17.19
C LEU A 163 -31.93 -3.28 -16.28
N LYS A 164 -33.10 -2.66 -16.45
CA LYS A 164 -34.31 -3.02 -15.71
C LYS A 164 -34.73 -4.45 -16.02
N THR A 165 -34.80 -4.83 -17.30
CA THR A 165 -35.13 -6.20 -17.72
C THR A 165 -34.19 -7.23 -17.09
N ILE A 166 -32.88 -6.97 -17.09
CA ILE A 166 -31.90 -7.88 -16.48
C ILE A 166 -32.08 -7.97 -14.96
N ASN A 167 -32.34 -6.85 -14.28
CA ASN A 167 -32.58 -6.86 -12.84
C ASN A 167 -33.88 -7.61 -12.47
N ASP A 168 -34.91 -7.50 -13.30
CA ASP A 168 -36.18 -8.23 -13.12
C ASP A 168 -35.97 -9.75 -13.30
N TRP A 169 -35.03 -10.19 -14.15
CA TRP A 169 -34.66 -11.62 -14.24
C TRP A 169 -33.87 -12.08 -13.03
N LEU A 170 -32.92 -11.26 -12.55
CA LEU A 170 -32.05 -11.61 -11.43
C LEU A 170 -32.80 -11.70 -10.10
N SER A 171 -33.84 -10.88 -9.89
CA SER A 171 -34.66 -10.96 -8.67
C SER A 171 -35.39 -12.30 -8.56
N VAL A 172 -35.97 -12.76 -9.67
CA VAL A 172 -36.70 -14.04 -9.72
C VAL A 172 -35.77 -15.23 -9.54
N LEU A 173 -34.61 -15.24 -10.19
CA LEU A 173 -33.60 -16.30 -10.03
C LEU A 173 -33.01 -16.33 -8.61
N GLY A 174 -33.02 -15.18 -7.90
CA GLY A 174 -32.54 -15.07 -6.53
C GLY A 174 -33.50 -15.65 -5.48
N ASP A 175 -34.81 -15.50 -5.68
CA ASP A 175 -35.84 -15.96 -4.73
C ASP A 175 -35.95 -17.50 -4.69
N GLU A 176 -35.64 -18.23 -5.77
CA GLU A 176 -35.69 -19.70 -5.79
C GLU A 176 -34.59 -20.37 -4.93
N LYS A 177 -33.44 -19.71 -4.70
CA LYS A 177 -32.37 -20.24 -3.83
C LYS A 177 -32.60 -19.99 -2.33
N GLY A 178 -33.63 -19.21 -1.96
CA GLY A 178 -33.94 -18.87 -0.57
C GLY A 178 -34.74 -19.92 0.22
N PHE A 179 -35.22 -20.98 -0.45
CA PHE A 179 -35.93 -22.09 0.22
C PHE A 179 -34.97 -23.15 0.74
N ASP A 180 -34.38 -22.86 1.90
CA ASP A 180 -34.17 -23.79 3.03
C ASP A 180 -33.72 -25.23 2.70
N ASP A 181 -32.42 -25.40 2.41
CA ASP A 181 -31.77 -26.70 2.17
C ASP A 181 -31.42 -27.47 3.48
N ALA A 182 -31.94 -27.03 4.63
CA ALA A 182 -31.69 -27.66 5.92
C ALA A 182 -32.78 -28.67 6.35
N SER A 183 -33.85 -28.86 5.57
CA SER A 183 -34.95 -29.76 5.99
C SER A 183 -35.71 -30.49 4.89
N SER A 184 -35.11 -30.74 3.72
CA SER A 184 -35.82 -31.46 2.66
C SER A 184 -35.18 -32.82 2.31
N THR A 185 -35.69 -33.86 2.96
CA THR A 185 -35.61 -35.26 2.53
C THR A 185 -36.40 -35.52 1.23
N HIS A 186 -36.42 -34.54 0.30
CA HIS A 186 -37.23 -34.54 -0.92
C HIS A 186 -36.41 -34.65 -2.22
N SER A 187 -35.10 -34.90 -2.14
CA SER A 187 -34.24 -35.14 -3.31
C SER A 187 -34.60 -36.40 -4.12
N SER A 188 -35.58 -37.20 -3.67
CA SER A 188 -36.11 -38.35 -4.43
C SER A 188 -37.27 -38.02 -5.37
N LEU A 189 -37.72 -36.75 -5.46
CA LEU A 189 -38.87 -36.33 -6.27
C LEU A 189 -38.54 -35.37 -7.43
N SER A 190 -37.26 -35.09 -7.72
CA SER A 190 -36.84 -34.41 -8.96
C SER A 190 -36.85 -35.32 -10.20
N VAL A 191 -37.39 -36.53 -10.09
CA VAL A 191 -37.42 -37.58 -11.13
C VAL A 191 -38.47 -37.33 -12.23
N MET A 192 -39.28 -36.27 -12.12
CA MET A 192 -40.36 -35.95 -13.06
C MET A 192 -40.36 -34.46 -13.41
N LYS A 193 -39.34 -33.98 -14.14
CA LYS A 193 -39.45 -32.70 -14.86
C LYS A 193 -38.95 -32.87 -16.29
N PRO A 194 -39.84 -32.72 -17.30
CA PRO A 194 -39.41 -32.72 -18.70
C PRO A 194 -38.96 -31.30 -19.03
N ALA A 195 -37.65 -31.04 -19.14
CA ALA A 195 -37.23 -29.80 -19.77
C ALA A 195 -35.80 -29.79 -20.32
N SER A 196 -35.70 -29.79 -21.64
CA SER A 196 -35.20 -28.63 -22.40
C SER A 196 -35.61 -28.82 -23.87
N ARG A 197 -36.05 -27.71 -24.50
CA ARG A 197 -36.58 -27.51 -25.88
C ARG A 197 -38.12 -27.42 -26.03
N PRO A 198 -38.68 -26.20 -26.03
CA PRO A 198 -39.90 -25.87 -26.76
C PRO A 198 -39.63 -25.49 -28.24
N ILE A 199 -38.42 -25.76 -28.78
CA ILE A 199 -38.07 -25.41 -30.18
C ILE A 199 -38.45 -26.53 -31.17
N LEU A 200 -38.64 -27.76 -30.70
CA LEU A 200 -39.11 -28.85 -31.54
C LEU A 200 -40.63 -28.93 -31.40
N LYS A 201 -41.38 -28.51 -32.42
CA LYS A 201 -42.83 -28.79 -32.56
C LYS A 201 -43.08 -30.29 -32.82
N LEU A 202 -42.35 -31.16 -32.10
CA LEU A 202 -42.42 -32.61 -32.22
C LEU A 202 -43.36 -33.16 -31.14
N PRO A 203 -44.00 -34.33 -31.37
CA PRO A 203 -44.90 -34.94 -30.39
C PRO A 203 -44.19 -35.21 -29.05
N PRO A 204 -44.70 -34.70 -27.91
CA PRO A 204 -44.04 -34.85 -26.60
C PRO A 204 -43.98 -36.30 -26.12
N SER A 205 -44.96 -37.13 -26.50
CA SER A 205 -44.96 -38.57 -26.22
C SER A 205 -43.80 -39.32 -26.88
N LEU A 206 -43.42 -38.93 -28.10
CA LEU A 206 -42.30 -39.52 -28.84
C LEU A 206 -40.96 -39.15 -28.19
N LEU A 207 -40.79 -37.90 -27.77
CA LEU A 207 -39.58 -37.42 -27.10
C LEU A 207 -39.37 -38.05 -25.71
N LEU A 208 -40.46 -38.32 -24.98
CA LEU A 208 -40.41 -39.03 -23.69
C LEU A 208 -40.05 -40.50 -23.86
N ALA A 209 -40.62 -41.19 -24.87
CA ALA A 209 -40.26 -42.58 -25.17
C ALA A 209 -38.80 -42.72 -25.61
N LEU A 210 -38.30 -41.79 -26.44
CA LEU A 210 -36.89 -41.72 -26.80
C LEU A 210 -35.99 -41.43 -25.59
N ASP A 211 -36.40 -40.56 -24.67
CA ASP A 211 -35.65 -40.27 -23.45
C ASP A 211 -35.54 -41.48 -22.51
N ASP A 212 -36.64 -42.22 -22.33
CA ASP A 212 -36.65 -43.46 -21.52
C ASP A 212 -35.80 -44.57 -22.15
N ALA A 213 -35.82 -44.69 -23.48
CA ALA A 213 -34.95 -45.61 -24.21
C ALA A 213 -33.46 -45.25 -24.03
N LEU A 214 -33.11 -43.96 -24.12
CA LEU A 214 -31.74 -43.50 -23.88
C LEU A 214 -31.29 -43.73 -22.44
N ARG A 215 -32.16 -43.50 -21.44
CA ARG A 215 -31.86 -43.72 -20.03
C ARG A 215 -31.56 -45.20 -19.72
N LYS A 216 -32.22 -46.12 -20.42
CA LYS A 216 -32.03 -47.58 -20.29
C LYS A 216 -30.94 -48.14 -21.23
N ASP A 217 -30.32 -47.29 -22.04
CA ASP A 217 -29.38 -47.65 -23.12
C ASP A 217 -29.97 -48.70 -24.11
N ASP A 218 -31.28 -48.64 -24.36
CA ASP A 218 -31.98 -49.58 -25.23
C ASP A 218 -31.94 -49.13 -26.70
N THR A 219 -30.92 -49.63 -27.41
CA THR A 219 -30.67 -49.29 -28.82
C THR A 219 -31.77 -49.76 -29.77
N HIS A 220 -32.49 -50.84 -29.45
CA HIS A 220 -33.52 -51.40 -30.33
C HIS A 220 -34.73 -50.47 -30.41
N ILE A 221 -35.24 -50.06 -29.26
CA ILE A 221 -36.39 -49.13 -29.18
C ILE A 221 -36.00 -47.77 -29.75
N MET A 222 -34.79 -47.29 -29.49
CA MET A 222 -34.31 -46.03 -30.05
C MET A 222 -34.28 -46.07 -31.59
N LEU A 223 -33.72 -47.12 -32.20
CA LEU A 223 -33.62 -47.25 -33.66
C LEU A 223 -34.99 -47.41 -34.34
N GLU A 224 -35.98 -48.00 -33.66
CA GLU A 224 -37.35 -48.11 -34.17
C GLU A 224 -38.08 -46.75 -34.17
N LEU A 225 -37.79 -45.89 -33.18
CA LEU A 225 -38.44 -44.58 -33.04
C LEU A 225 -37.79 -43.47 -33.89
N LEU A 226 -36.52 -43.64 -34.30
CA LEU A 226 -35.77 -42.65 -35.11
C LEU A 226 -36.36 -42.37 -36.51
N PRO A 227 -36.86 -43.36 -37.28
CA PRO A 227 -37.57 -43.11 -38.54
C PRO A 227 -38.84 -42.27 -38.34
N THR A 228 -39.59 -42.52 -37.27
CA THR A 228 -40.79 -41.74 -36.92
C THR A 228 -40.43 -40.30 -36.56
N LEU A 229 -39.32 -40.11 -35.84
CA LEU A 229 -38.74 -38.79 -35.57
C LEU A 229 -38.30 -38.08 -36.85
N LYS A 230 -37.73 -38.82 -37.81
CA LYS A 230 -37.28 -38.29 -39.10
C LYS A 230 -38.43 -37.72 -39.90
N ILE A 231 -39.51 -38.50 -40.05
CA ILE A 231 -40.72 -38.08 -40.77
C ILE A 231 -41.32 -36.83 -40.10
N ALA A 232 -41.49 -36.85 -38.78
CA ALA A 232 -42.06 -35.73 -38.04
C ALA A 232 -41.19 -34.46 -38.12
N ALA A 233 -39.86 -34.59 -38.19
CA ALA A 233 -38.96 -33.45 -38.31
C ALA A 233 -38.89 -32.90 -39.74
N GLU A 234 -38.85 -33.76 -40.76
CA GLU A 234 -38.81 -33.38 -42.18
C GLU A 234 -40.10 -32.70 -42.65
N GLU A 235 -41.25 -33.02 -42.04
CA GLU A 235 -42.53 -32.32 -42.27
C GLU A 235 -42.52 -30.84 -41.83
N LEU A 236 -41.66 -30.48 -40.87
CA LEU A 236 -41.54 -29.12 -40.34
C LEU A 236 -40.39 -28.35 -40.99
N ASP A 237 -39.18 -28.91 -40.98
CA ASP A 237 -37.98 -28.37 -41.63
C ASP A 237 -36.87 -29.45 -41.67
N SER A 238 -36.26 -29.63 -42.84
CA SER A 238 -35.15 -30.56 -43.09
C SER A 238 -33.96 -30.40 -42.12
N SER A 239 -33.74 -29.19 -41.58
CA SER A 239 -32.65 -28.93 -40.62
C SER A 239 -32.93 -29.46 -39.20
N LEU A 240 -34.21 -29.67 -38.84
CA LEU A 240 -34.62 -30.04 -37.48
C LEU A 240 -34.23 -31.48 -37.10
N TYR A 241 -34.19 -32.40 -38.07
CA TYR A 241 -33.82 -33.79 -37.82
C TYR A 241 -32.36 -33.90 -37.34
N SER A 242 -31.44 -33.18 -38.01
CA SER A 242 -30.04 -33.10 -37.61
C SER A 242 -29.88 -32.48 -36.21
N LYS A 243 -30.63 -31.42 -35.92
CA LYS A 243 -30.64 -30.77 -34.58
C LYS A 243 -31.21 -31.66 -33.48
N ALA A 244 -32.20 -32.48 -33.80
CA ALA A 244 -32.79 -33.45 -32.87
C ALA A 244 -31.82 -34.60 -32.57
N LEU A 245 -31.14 -35.14 -33.60
CA LEU A 245 -30.11 -36.17 -33.43
C LEU A 245 -28.95 -35.71 -32.55
N LYS A 246 -28.43 -34.49 -32.76
CA LYS A 246 -27.37 -33.91 -31.92
C LYS A 246 -27.81 -33.76 -30.45
N SER A 247 -29.08 -33.38 -30.22
CA SER A 247 -29.67 -33.35 -28.88
C SER A 247 -29.71 -34.72 -28.21
N LEU A 248 -30.14 -35.74 -28.95
CA LEU A 248 -30.26 -37.11 -28.45
C LEU A 248 -28.85 -37.66 -28.14
N LEU A 249 -27.85 -37.32 -28.96
CA LEU A 249 -26.46 -37.63 -28.69
C LEU A 249 -25.99 -36.99 -27.39
N GLN A 250 -26.19 -35.68 -27.20
CA GLN A 250 -25.82 -35.00 -25.95
C GLN A 250 -26.49 -35.64 -24.72
N ARG A 251 -27.76 -36.04 -24.85
CA ARG A 251 -28.53 -36.66 -23.78
C ARG A 251 -28.08 -38.09 -23.47
N SER A 252 -27.69 -38.85 -24.50
CA SER A 252 -27.08 -40.17 -24.35
C SER A 252 -25.73 -40.11 -23.63
N ILE A 253 -24.94 -39.06 -23.88
CA ILE A 253 -23.68 -38.79 -23.18
C ILE A 253 -23.95 -38.47 -21.71
N PHE A 254 -24.95 -37.62 -21.41
CA PHE A 254 -25.34 -37.29 -20.04
C PHE A 254 -25.79 -38.53 -19.25
N TYR A 255 -26.62 -39.40 -19.85
CA TYR A 255 -27.05 -40.67 -19.23
C TYR A 255 -25.98 -41.76 -19.24
N ARG A 256 -24.80 -41.51 -19.82
CA ARG A 256 -23.69 -42.48 -19.94
C ARG A 256 -24.08 -43.75 -20.72
N ALA A 257 -25.00 -43.63 -21.67
CA ALA A 257 -25.58 -44.71 -22.47
C ALA A 257 -24.66 -45.08 -23.65
N ARG A 258 -23.71 -45.99 -23.40
CA ARG A 258 -22.60 -46.31 -24.33
C ARG A 258 -23.08 -46.82 -25.69
N ASN A 259 -24.03 -47.75 -25.72
CA ASN A 259 -24.47 -48.38 -26.97
C ASN A 259 -25.30 -47.40 -27.83
N SER A 260 -26.08 -46.55 -27.16
CA SER A 260 -26.87 -45.50 -27.78
C SER A 260 -25.99 -44.42 -28.41
N VAL A 261 -24.91 -44.01 -27.73
CA VAL A 261 -23.90 -43.07 -28.27
C VAL A 261 -23.33 -43.58 -29.59
N VAL A 262 -22.85 -44.83 -29.63
CA VAL A 262 -22.26 -45.43 -30.84
C VAL A 262 -23.27 -45.49 -31.99
N SER A 263 -24.50 -45.89 -31.68
CA SER A 263 -25.58 -46.01 -32.68
C SER A 263 -25.97 -44.65 -33.28
N LEU A 264 -26.00 -43.59 -32.46
CA LEU A 264 -26.29 -42.22 -32.90
C LEU A 264 -25.12 -41.58 -33.65
N LEU A 265 -23.87 -41.83 -33.24
CA LEU A 265 -22.68 -41.35 -33.94
C LEU A 265 -22.62 -41.84 -35.40
N GLY A 266 -23.08 -43.07 -35.68
CA GLY A 266 -23.16 -43.61 -37.04
C GLY A 266 -24.17 -42.89 -37.96
N LYS A 267 -25.06 -42.06 -37.42
CA LYS A 267 -26.12 -41.33 -38.15
C LYS A 267 -25.87 -39.82 -38.27
N ILE A 268 -24.83 -39.28 -37.62
CA ILE A 268 -24.56 -37.84 -37.54
C ILE A 268 -23.30 -37.50 -38.33
N ASP A 269 -23.38 -36.61 -39.31
CA ASP A 269 -22.22 -36.33 -40.18
C ASP A 269 -21.25 -35.27 -39.59
N SER A 270 -21.75 -34.24 -38.89
CA SER A 270 -20.94 -33.26 -38.16
C SER A 270 -21.42 -33.11 -36.71
N LEU A 271 -20.48 -32.97 -35.78
CA LEU A 271 -20.71 -32.79 -34.35
C LEU A 271 -20.79 -31.31 -33.93
N ASP A 272 -20.66 -30.38 -34.87
CA ASP A 272 -20.69 -28.94 -34.58
C ASP A 272 -22.13 -28.48 -34.31
N GLU A 273 -22.35 -27.74 -33.22
CA GLU A 273 -23.67 -27.21 -32.87
C GLU A 273 -23.73 -25.69 -33.06
N ASP A 274 -24.20 -25.25 -34.23
CA ASP A 274 -24.35 -23.82 -34.56
C ASP A 274 -25.37 -23.09 -33.65
N ASP A 275 -26.26 -23.84 -32.99
CA ASP A 275 -27.27 -23.30 -32.07
C ASP A 275 -26.74 -23.07 -30.64
N ASP A 276 -25.51 -23.50 -30.33
CA ASP A 276 -24.88 -23.25 -29.02
C ASP A 276 -24.40 -21.80 -28.90
N ILE A 277 -24.73 -21.10 -27.80
CA ILE A 277 -24.30 -19.70 -27.58
C ILE A 277 -22.78 -19.56 -27.68
N ASN A 278 -22.06 -20.59 -27.23
CA ASN A 278 -20.62 -20.59 -27.18
C ASN A 278 -20.00 -21.38 -28.33
N LYS A 279 -20.78 -21.84 -29.32
CA LYS A 279 -20.31 -22.72 -30.41
C LYS A 279 -19.56 -23.97 -29.93
N ARG A 280 -19.95 -24.52 -28.77
CA ARG A 280 -19.35 -25.74 -28.20
C ARG A 280 -19.96 -26.99 -28.81
N ASN A 281 -19.15 -28.02 -29.02
CA ASN A 281 -19.63 -29.33 -29.43
C ASN A 281 -19.92 -30.25 -28.22
N CYS A 282 -20.37 -31.46 -28.50
CA CYS A 282 -20.66 -32.46 -27.46
C CYS A 282 -19.42 -32.85 -26.62
N ILE A 283 -18.22 -32.82 -27.21
CA ILE A 283 -16.96 -33.14 -26.52
C ILE A 283 -16.56 -32.02 -25.56
N HIS A 284 -16.68 -30.75 -25.96
CA HIS A 284 -16.48 -29.60 -25.06
C HIS A 284 -17.41 -29.71 -23.85
N ARG A 285 -18.70 -29.96 -24.09
CA ARG A 285 -19.70 -30.08 -23.02
C ARG A 285 -19.42 -31.26 -22.10
N LEU A 286 -18.97 -32.40 -22.63
CA LEU A 286 -18.56 -33.56 -21.83
C LEU A 286 -17.37 -33.23 -20.93
N VAL A 287 -16.32 -32.59 -21.46
CA VAL A 287 -15.15 -32.20 -20.64
C VAL A 287 -15.55 -31.18 -19.56
N ILE A 288 -16.44 -30.24 -19.89
CA ILE A 288 -16.96 -29.24 -18.93
C ILE A 288 -17.84 -29.90 -17.86
N SER A 289 -18.67 -30.89 -18.21
CA SER A 289 -19.53 -31.58 -17.24
C SER A 289 -18.72 -32.45 -16.28
N ILE A 290 -17.65 -33.11 -16.76
CA ILE A 290 -16.64 -33.74 -15.90
C ILE A 290 -16.08 -32.69 -14.93
N GLY A 291 -15.73 -31.51 -15.45
CA GLY A 291 -15.34 -30.29 -14.72
C GLY A 291 -16.22 -29.98 -13.51
N ARG A 292 -17.52 -29.83 -13.78
CA ARG A 292 -18.53 -29.42 -12.80
C ARG A 292 -18.82 -30.51 -11.78
N SER A 293 -18.93 -31.77 -12.21
CA SER A 293 -19.28 -32.90 -11.33
C SER A 293 -18.25 -33.20 -10.22
N GLN A 294 -16.97 -32.86 -10.44
CA GLN A 294 -15.93 -33.01 -9.43
C GLN A 294 -15.90 -31.82 -8.45
N SER A 295 -16.22 -30.62 -8.92
CA SER A 295 -16.20 -29.38 -8.13
C SER A 295 -17.29 -29.30 -7.04
N THR A 296 -18.41 -30.01 -7.21
CA THR A 296 -19.53 -30.06 -6.25
C THR A 296 -19.29 -30.98 -5.06
N SER A 297 -18.26 -31.84 -5.09
CA SER A 297 -17.99 -32.81 -4.01
C SER A 297 -17.06 -32.29 -2.89
N ASP A 298 -16.26 -31.25 -3.15
CA ASP A 298 -15.17 -30.82 -2.25
C ASP A 298 -15.24 -29.37 -1.75
N SER A 299 -16.30 -28.63 -2.08
CA SER A 299 -16.38 -27.21 -1.69
C SER A 299 -16.65 -26.98 -0.20
N GLU A 300 -16.97 -28.02 0.59
CA GLU A 300 -17.36 -27.85 2.00
C GLU A 300 -16.21 -27.92 3.03
N LEU A 301 -15.04 -28.48 2.70
CA LEU A 301 -14.06 -28.84 3.76
C LEU A 301 -12.68 -28.17 3.69
N SER A 302 -12.33 -27.46 2.61
CA SER A 302 -10.98 -26.87 2.43
C SER A 302 -10.93 -25.33 2.49
N ALA A 303 -12.06 -24.67 2.77
CA ALA A 303 -12.20 -23.21 2.70
C ALA A 303 -11.55 -22.42 3.87
N ALA A 304 -10.85 -23.08 4.80
CA ALA A 304 -10.52 -22.47 6.08
C ALA A 304 -9.08 -21.99 6.27
N GLN A 305 -8.11 -22.31 5.39
CA GLN A 305 -6.71 -22.00 5.72
C GLN A 305 -5.88 -21.49 4.52
N VAL A 306 -5.34 -20.28 4.74
CA VAL A 306 -4.20 -19.63 4.07
C VAL A 306 -4.54 -18.63 2.95
N LEU A 307 -4.56 -17.35 3.37
CA LEU A 307 -4.75 -16.07 2.67
C LEU A 307 -6.18 -15.48 2.69
N ASP A 308 -6.23 -14.20 3.11
CA ASP A 308 -7.36 -13.39 3.59
C ASP A 308 -8.46 -13.07 2.56
N PHE A 309 -8.95 -14.07 1.84
CA PHE A 309 -10.21 -13.98 1.09
C PHE A 309 -10.96 -15.31 1.18
N PRO A 310 -12.02 -15.42 2.01
CA PRO A 310 -12.83 -16.64 2.07
C PRO A 310 -13.32 -17.10 0.69
N THR A 311 -13.34 -18.41 0.50
CA THR A 311 -13.62 -19.16 -0.75
C THR A 311 -15.10 -19.30 -1.10
N GLU A 312 -15.99 -18.49 -0.54
CA GLU A 312 -17.42 -18.45 -0.91
C GLU A 312 -17.68 -17.66 -2.21
N THR A 313 -16.69 -17.50 -3.09
CA THR A 313 -16.78 -16.64 -4.29
C THR A 313 -17.61 -17.21 -5.44
N SER A 314 -18.21 -18.40 -5.31
CA SER A 314 -19.24 -18.86 -6.27
C SER A 314 -20.59 -18.16 -6.04
N ASN A 315 -20.88 -17.76 -4.79
CA ASN A 315 -22.17 -17.21 -4.41
C ASN A 315 -22.11 -15.80 -3.84
N TYR A 316 -20.94 -15.17 -3.70
CA TYR A 316 -20.81 -13.83 -3.12
C TYR A 316 -20.01 -12.86 -3.98
N ILE A 317 -20.45 -11.60 -4.05
CA ILE A 317 -19.75 -10.49 -4.68
C ILE A 317 -18.89 -9.80 -3.61
N THR A 318 -17.62 -9.55 -3.94
CA THR A 318 -16.75 -8.66 -3.13
C THR A 318 -16.94 -7.23 -3.63
N PRO A 319 -17.54 -6.33 -2.82
CA PRO A 319 -17.78 -4.95 -3.23
C PRO A 319 -16.48 -4.20 -3.52
N ALA A 320 -16.51 -3.28 -4.48
CA ALA A 320 -15.40 -2.37 -4.77
C ALA A 320 -14.04 -2.97 -5.20
N ALA A 321 -13.96 -4.27 -5.53
CA ALA A 321 -12.80 -4.80 -6.22
C ALA A 321 -12.77 -4.34 -7.68
N ALA A 322 -11.57 -4.12 -8.25
CA ALA A 322 -11.46 -3.92 -9.70
C ALA A 322 -12.13 -5.10 -10.43
N PRO A 323 -12.84 -4.89 -11.54
CA PRO A 323 -13.50 -5.97 -12.27
C PRO A 323 -12.45 -6.83 -12.98
N THR A 324 -11.68 -7.62 -12.23
CA THR A 324 -11.06 -8.83 -12.73
C THR A 324 -12.18 -9.86 -12.84
N LEU A 325 -12.85 -9.86 -13.98
CA LEU A 325 -13.79 -10.90 -14.42
C LEU A 325 -13.06 -12.20 -14.82
N GLN A 326 -11.96 -12.51 -14.15
CA GLN A 326 -11.46 -13.87 -14.11
C GLN A 326 -11.81 -14.38 -12.74
N HIS A 327 -12.67 -15.40 -12.69
CA HIS A 327 -12.81 -16.24 -11.53
C HIS A 327 -11.40 -16.68 -11.12
N SER A 328 -10.80 -16.00 -10.15
CA SER A 328 -9.62 -16.51 -9.48
C SER A 328 -10.13 -17.68 -8.66
N ARG A 329 -10.16 -18.86 -9.29
CA ARG A 329 -10.41 -20.10 -8.59
C ARG A 329 -9.29 -20.23 -7.59
N VAL A 330 -9.66 -20.47 -6.34
CA VAL A 330 -8.68 -20.79 -5.32
C VAL A 330 -8.04 -22.10 -5.69
N VAL A 331 -6.74 -22.00 -6.02
CA VAL A 331 -5.89 -23.14 -6.28
C VAL A 331 -5.24 -23.51 -4.96
N VAL A 332 -5.95 -24.37 -4.24
CA VAL A 332 -5.33 -25.21 -3.20
C VAL A 332 -4.26 -26.06 -3.90
N LYS A 333 -3.10 -26.22 -3.26
CA LYS A 333 -2.02 -27.08 -3.77
C LYS A 333 -2.58 -28.43 -4.19
N GLU A 334 -2.21 -28.88 -5.39
CA GLU A 334 -2.62 -30.17 -5.97
C GLU A 334 -2.33 -31.38 -5.06
N SER A 335 -1.43 -31.22 -4.07
CA SER A 335 -1.15 -32.20 -3.03
C SER A 335 -2.25 -32.38 -1.97
N GLU A 336 -3.17 -31.42 -1.84
CA GLU A 336 -4.21 -31.39 -0.79
C GLU A 336 -5.63 -31.61 -1.34
N ARG A 337 -5.82 -31.68 -2.67
CA ARG A 337 -7.08 -32.10 -3.32
C ARG A 337 -7.10 -33.61 -3.60
N THR A 338 -8.22 -34.21 -3.21
CA THR A 338 -8.99 -35.43 -3.61
C THR A 338 -8.61 -36.21 -4.89
N PRO A 339 -9.15 -37.44 -5.09
CA PRO A 339 -8.45 -38.49 -5.83
C PRO A 339 -8.29 -38.09 -7.29
N LEU A 340 -7.05 -38.15 -7.76
CA LEU A 340 -6.70 -37.95 -9.16
C LEU A 340 -7.61 -38.83 -10.02
N LEU A 341 -8.33 -38.22 -10.98
CA LEU A 341 -9.13 -38.96 -11.96
C LEU A 341 -8.25 -40.06 -12.57
N CYS A 342 -8.73 -41.29 -12.53
CA CYS A 342 -8.04 -42.45 -13.07
C CYS A 342 -8.74 -42.90 -14.37
N ARG A 343 -8.04 -43.66 -15.22
CA ARG A 343 -8.65 -44.23 -16.44
C ARG A 343 -9.85 -45.14 -16.14
N THR A 344 -9.95 -45.63 -14.91
CA THR A 344 -11.04 -46.49 -14.44
C THR A 344 -12.32 -45.72 -14.11
N ASP A 345 -12.28 -44.39 -14.05
CA ASP A 345 -13.47 -43.60 -13.75
C ASP A 345 -14.44 -43.62 -14.93
N ASP A 346 -15.72 -43.83 -14.64
CA ASP A 346 -16.77 -44.01 -15.64
C ASP A 346 -16.84 -42.86 -16.66
N SER A 347 -16.58 -41.63 -16.22
CA SER A 347 -16.61 -40.44 -17.08
C SER A 347 -15.43 -40.39 -18.06
N VAL A 348 -14.24 -40.80 -17.63
CA VAL A 348 -13.04 -40.89 -18.48
C VAL A 348 -13.18 -42.05 -19.44
N SER A 349 -13.69 -43.20 -18.97
CA SER A 349 -14.00 -44.36 -19.79
C SER A 349 -15.07 -44.06 -20.85
N LEU A 350 -16.07 -43.24 -20.53
CA LEU A 350 -17.08 -42.78 -21.50
C LEU A 350 -16.45 -41.87 -22.56
N LEU A 351 -15.56 -40.96 -22.17
CA LEU A 351 -14.82 -40.11 -23.12
C LEU A 351 -13.94 -40.95 -24.05
N GLU A 352 -13.18 -41.91 -23.51
CA GLU A 352 -12.36 -42.85 -24.28
C GLU A 352 -13.23 -43.65 -25.26
N HIS A 353 -14.34 -44.21 -24.79
CA HIS A 353 -15.29 -44.95 -25.62
C HIS A 353 -15.91 -44.08 -26.75
N LEU A 354 -16.21 -42.82 -26.46
CA LEU A 354 -16.70 -41.88 -27.47
C LEU A 354 -15.64 -41.59 -28.53
N LEU A 355 -14.39 -41.35 -28.14
CA LEU A 355 -13.29 -41.05 -29.04
C LEU A 355 -12.93 -42.25 -29.93
N ASP A 356 -12.91 -43.47 -29.38
CA ASP A 356 -12.63 -44.72 -30.11
C ASP A 356 -13.61 -44.96 -31.27
N ASN A 357 -14.86 -44.52 -31.13
CA ASN A 357 -15.94 -44.76 -32.10
C ASN A 357 -16.16 -43.59 -33.08
N LEU A 358 -15.31 -42.54 -33.07
CA LEU A 358 -15.43 -41.41 -34.00
C LEU A 358 -15.01 -41.79 -35.43
N ARG A 359 -15.89 -41.49 -36.40
CA ARG A 359 -15.62 -41.64 -37.84
C ARG A 359 -14.56 -40.62 -38.29
N PRO A 360 -13.76 -40.89 -39.35
CA PRO A 360 -12.73 -39.97 -39.83
C PRO A 360 -13.23 -38.54 -40.11
N GLU A 361 -14.46 -38.42 -40.62
CA GLU A 361 -15.13 -37.14 -40.91
C GLU A 361 -15.46 -36.34 -39.63
N GLN A 362 -15.66 -37.02 -38.50
CA GLN A 362 -16.03 -36.42 -37.21
C GLN A 362 -14.83 -36.06 -36.34
N ARG A 363 -13.63 -36.62 -36.61
CA ARG A 363 -12.41 -36.38 -35.80
C ARG A 363 -12.01 -34.91 -35.73
N GLY A 364 -12.35 -34.12 -36.76
CA GLY A 364 -12.16 -32.68 -36.77
C GLY A 364 -12.83 -31.94 -35.61
N ALA A 365 -13.91 -32.51 -35.05
CA ALA A 365 -14.62 -31.94 -33.90
C ALA A 365 -13.73 -31.82 -32.65
N LEU A 366 -12.74 -32.69 -32.46
CA LEU A 366 -11.84 -32.61 -31.31
C LEU A 366 -10.93 -31.37 -31.35
N LEU A 367 -10.69 -30.81 -32.56
CA LEU A 367 -9.96 -29.57 -32.77
C LEU A 367 -10.89 -28.36 -33.01
N ALA A 368 -12.20 -28.54 -32.94
CA ALA A 368 -13.15 -27.45 -33.12
C ALA A 368 -12.96 -26.39 -32.03
N LYS A 369 -12.98 -25.12 -32.45
CA LYS A 369 -12.84 -23.96 -31.58
C LYS A 369 -14.21 -23.40 -31.25
N ASP A 370 -14.43 -23.12 -29.98
CA ASP A 370 -15.63 -22.45 -29.49
C ASP A 370 -15.59 -20.93 -29.79
N ILE A 371 -16.56 -20.16 -29.29
CA ILE A 371 -16.63 -18.70 -29.52
C ILE A 371 -15.43 -17.92 -28.98
N SER A 372 -14.68 -18.52 -28.05
CA SER A 372 -13.47 -17.96 -27.47
C SER A 372 -12.19 -18.52 -28.10
N GLY A 373 -12.30 -19.34 -29.14
CA GLY A 373 -11.16 -19.97 -29.78
C GLY A 373 -10.67 -21.24 -29.08
N ARG A 374 -11.41 -21.79 -28.10
CA ARG A 374 -10.95 -22.89 -27.23
C ARG A 374 -11.40 -24.26 -27.72
N THR A 375 -10.49 -25.23 -27.61
CA THR A 375 -10.73 -26.65 -27.88
C THR A 375 -11.08 -27.42 -26.59
N PRO A 376 -11.58 -28.67 -26.66
CA PRO A 376 -11.80 -29.49 -25.47
C PRO A 376 -10.53 -29.66 -24.61
N LEU A 377 -9.34 -29.68 -25.21
CA LEU A 377 -8.06 -29.75 -24.51
C LEU A 377 -7.81 -28.51 -23.64
N HIS A 378 -8.27 -27.31 -24.06
CA HIS A 378 -8.15 -26.09 -23.25
C HIS A 378 -8.94 -26.21 -21.95
N TYR A 379 -10.17 -26.71 -22.03
CA TYR A 379 -11.01 -26.92 -20.84
C TYR A 379 -10.40 -27.98 -19.92
N ALA A 380 -9.94 -29.12 -20.47
CA ALA A 380 -9.30 -30.16 -19.67
C ALA A 380 -8.07 -29.64 -18.90
N ALA A 381 -7.24 -28.80 -19.55
CA ALA A 381 -6.09 -28.17 -18.94
C ALA A 381 -6.47 -27.09 -17.90
N GLN A 382 -7.50 -26.30 -18.18
CA GLN A 382 -8.04 -25.29 -17.26
C GLN A 382 -8.58 -25.92 -15.96
N TYR A 383 -9.20 -27.10 -16.05
CA TYR A 383 -9.72 -27.83 -14.88
C TYR A 383 -8.66 -28.66 -14.15
N GLY A 384 -7.50 -28.91 -14.76
CA GLY A 384 -6.45 -29.72 -14.14
C GLY A 384 -6.66 -31.23 -14.31
N PHE A 385 -7.34 -31.66 -15.38
CA PHE A 385 -7.60 -33.08 -15.61
C PHE A 385 -6.47 -33.76 -16.36
N ARG A 386 -5.46 -34.22 -15.62
CA ARG A 386 -4.28 -34.89 -16.17
C ARG A 386 -4.66 -36.02 -17.13
N VAL A 387 -5.45 -36.99 -16.67
CA VAL A 387 -5.78 -38.20 -17.45
C VAL A 387 -6.65 -37.86 -18.66
N VAL A 388 -7.58 -36.90 -18.54
CA VAL A 388 -8.38 -36.44 -19.68
C VAL A 388 -7.49 -35.78 -20.74
N CYS A 389 -6.51 -34.96 -20.33
CA CYS A 389 -5.52 -34.40 -21.25
C CYS A 389 -4.70 -35.51 -21.93
N GLU A 390 -4.21 -36.50 -21.17
CA GLU A 390 -3.46 -37.64 -21.70
C GLU A 390 -4.28 -38.43 -22.73
N VAL A 391 -5.54 -38.77 -22.43
CA VAL A 391 -6.45 -39.49 -23.34
C VAL A 391 -6.69 -38.69 -24.62
N ILE A 392 -7.00 -37.40 -24.53
CA ILE A 392 -7.21 -36.55 -25.71
C ILE A 392 -5.95 -36.50 -26.58
N ILE A 393 -4.77 -36.35 -25.95
CA ILE A 393 -3.49 -36.27 -26.65
C ILE A 393 -3.13 -37.60 -27.32
N GLU A 394 -3.32 -38.74 -26.65
CA GLU A 394 -3.07 -40.07 -27.21
C GLU A 394 -3.88 -40.31 -28.49
N HIS A 395 -5.16 -39.93 -28.50
CA HIS A 395 -6.02 -40.05 -29.68
C HIS A 395 -5.59 -39.11 -30.80
N LEU A 396 -5.24 -37.85 -30.48
CA LEU A 396 -4.73 -36.91 -31.47
C LEU A 396 -3.39 -37.39 -32.09
N GLN A 397 -2.53 -38.03 -31.30
CA GLN A 397 -1.29 -38.65 -31.77
C GLN A 397 -1.59 -39.87 -32.66
N ALA A 398 -2.49 -40.76 -32.25
CA ALA A 398 -2.91 -41.93 -33.02
C ALA A 398 -3.53 -41.57 -34.38
N TRP A 399 -4.26 -40.46 -34.45
CA TRP A 399 -4.85 -39.96 -35.70
C TRP A 399 -3.92 -39.05 -36.50
N ASN A 400 -2.70 -38.82 -36.03
CA ASN A 400 -1.72 -37.93 -36.66
C ASN A 400 -2.22 -36.48 -36.83
N MET A 401 -3.06 -36.03 -35.88
CA MET A 401 -3.67 -34.69 -35.82
C MET A 401 -3.02 -33.80 -34.75
N PHE A 402 -2.08 -34.33 -33.96
CA PHE A 402 -1.33 -33.58 -32.95
C PHE A 402 -0.09 -32.90 -33.54
N ASP A 403 -0.29 -31.73 -34.15
CA ASP A 403 0.82 -30.89 -34.64
C ASP A 403 1.39 -30.01 -33.53
N VAL A 404 2.63 -30.33 -33.11
CA VAL A 404 3.42 -29.56 -32.12
C VAL A 404 4.75 -29.08 -32.73
N SER A 405 4.80 -28.90 -34.05
CA SER A 405 5.99 -28.40 -34.74
C SER A 405 6.45 -27.02 -34.25
N GLN A 406 5.52 -26.22 -33.72
CA GLN A 406 5.76 -24.90 -33.12
C GLN A 406 5.57 -24.89 -31.59
N GLY A 407 5.59 -26.07 -30.93
CA GLY A 407 5.27 -26.23 -29.50
C GLY A 407 3.77 -26.30 -29.20
N ILE A 408 3.39 -26.82 -28.03
CA ILE A 408 2.00 -26.86 -27.54
C ILE A 408 1.49 -25.47 -27.12
N ASP A 409 2.40 -24.52 -26.96
CA ASP A 409 2.16 -23.10 -26.71
C ASP A 409 2.20 -22.23 -27.97
N GLY A 410 2.47 -22.85 -29.13
CA GLY A 410 2.48 -22.19 -30.43
C GLY A 410 1.10 -21.69 -30.89
N PRO A 411 1.05 -20.84 -31.93
CA PRO A 411 -0.18 -20.15 -32.37
C PRO A 411 -1.32 -21.09 -32.77
N ASN A 412 -1.01 -22.31 -33.22
CA ASN A 412 -2.03 -23.30 -33.60
C ASN A 412 -2.91 -23.71 -32.41
N TRP A 413 -2.33 -23.73 -31.22
CA TRP A 413 -2.98 -24.14 -29.97
C TRP A 413 -3.51 -22.95 -29.15
N GLN A 414 -3.37 -21.72 -29.64
CA GLN A 414 -3.84 -20.54 -28.93
C GLN A 414 -5.34 -20.27 -29.19
N ASP A 415 -6.02 -19.83 -28.14
CA ASP A 415 -7.38 -19.28 -28.18
C ASP A 415 -7.38 -17.81 -28.67
N ASP A 416 -8.54 -17.17 -28.73
CA ASP A 416 -8.68 -15.80 -29.25
C ASP A 416 -7.95 -14.74 -28.38
N GLU A 417 -7.61 -15.10 -27.14
CA GLU A 417 -6.82 -14.27 -26.22
C GLU A 417 -5.31 -14.56 -26.29
N GLY A 418 -4.91 -15.56 -27.07
CA GLY A 418 -3.54 -16.03 -27.20
C GLY A 418 -3.12 -17.06 -26.13
N TRP A 419 -4.06 -17.64 -25.38
CA TRP A 419 -3.77 -18.65 -24.37
C TRP A 419 -3.85 -20.05 -24.95
N ALA A 420 -2.83 -20.86 -24.70
CA ALA A 420 -2.79 -22.26 -25.08
C ALA A 420 -3.22 -23.14 -23.89
N PRO A 421 -3.52 -24.44 -24.08
CA PRO A 421 -3.86 -25.34 -22.98
C PRO A 421 -2.82 -25.34 -21.86
N LEU A 422 -1.52 -25.29 -22.22
CA LEU A 422 -0.43 -25.17 -21.25
C LEU A 422 -0.57 -23.92 -20.38
N HIS A 423 -0.85 -22.76 -20.98
CA HIS A 423 -1.02 -21.50 -20.24
C HIS A 423 -2.17 -21.60 -19.24
N LEU A 424 -3.30 -22.18 -19.64
CA LEU A 424 -4.47 -22.35 -18.76
C LEU A 424 -4.19 -23.31 -17.59
N SER A 425 -3.38 -24.36 -17.80
CA SER A 425 -2.98 -25.27 -16.72
C SER A 425 -2.16 -24.56 -15.63
N VAL A 426 -1.26 -23.65 -16.03
CA VAL A 426 -0.43 -22.89 -15.11
C VAL A 426 -1.24 -21.81 -14.39
N ILE A 427 -2.13 -21.12 -15.11
CA ILE A 427 -3.05 -20.14 -14.51
C ILE A 427 -3.94 -20.83 -13.46
N GLY A 428 -4.35 -22.08 -13.72
CA GLY A 428 -5.06 -22.94 -12.78
C GLY A 428 -4.19 -23.59 -11.70
N GLY A 429 -2.87 -23.38 -11.73
CA GLY A 429 -1.89 -23.94 -10.80
C GLY A 429 -1.83 -25.47 -10.72
N HIS A 430 -2.05 -26.14 -11.85
CA HIS A 430 -2.14 -27.60 -11.96
C HIS A 430 -0.80 -28.23 -12.41
N LEU A 431 0.12 -28.45 -11.48
CA LEU A 431 1.48 -28.95 -11.74
C LEU A 431 1.51 -30.26 -12.56
N LEU A 432 0.71 -31.26 -12.21
CA LEU A 432 0.76 -32.57 -12.89
C LEU A 432 0.28 -32.46 -14.34
N THR A 433 -0.74 -31.63 -14.58
CA THR A 433 -1.24 -31.40 -15.95
C THR A 433 -0.27 -30.59 -16.79
N THR A 434 0.34 -29.55 -16.22
CA THR A 434 1.40 -28.79 -16.90
C THR A 434 2.54 -29.72 -17.29
N ARG A 435 2.94 -30.63 -16.40
CA ARG A 435 3.96 -31.65 -16.68
C ARG A 435 3.54 -32.61 -17.80
N ALA A 436 2.29 -33.09 -17.78
CA ALA A 436 1.79 -33.99 -18.82
C ALA A 436 1.75 -33.31 -20.20
N LEU A 437 1.31 -32.05 -20.27
CA LEU A 437 1.27 -31.25 -21.49
C LEU A 437 2.68 -30.99 -22.06
N LEU A 438 3.66 -30.68 -21.19
CA LEU A 438 5.06 -30.51 -21.60
C LEU A 438 5.67 -31.83 -22.09
N ASN A 439 5.42 -32.95 -21.39
CA ASN A 439 5.93 -34.25 -21.79
C ASN A 439 5.36 -34.71 -23.15
N ALA A 440 4.10 -34.37 -23.44
CA ALA A 440 3.44 -34.72 -24.69
C ALA A 440 4.09 -34.10 -25.94
N GLU A 441 4.82 -33.00 -25.80
CA GLU A 441 5.54 -32.37 -26.92
C GLU A 441 6.66 -33.24 -27.50
N ASN A 442 7.19 -34.17 -26.71
CA ASN A 442 8.33 -35.01 -27.06
C ASN A 442 7.95 -36.32 -27.80
N TRP A 443 6.70 -36.46 -28.27
CA TRP A 443 6.19 -37.74 -28.80
C TRP A 443 6.86 -38.21 -30.11
N ARG A 444 7.51 -37.31 -30.87
CA ARG A 444 8.33 -37.62 -32.06
C ARG A 444 9.84 -37.58 -31.79
N GLY A 445 10.24 -37.64 -30.53
CA GLY A 445 11.63 -37.50 -30.06
C GLY A 445 11.91 -36.11 -29.49
N ALA A 446 12.86 -36.04 -28.55
CA ALA A 446 13.28 -34.77 -27.95
C ALA A 446 14.01 -33.92 -28.99
N ASN A 447 13.46 -32.74 -29.29
CA ASN A 447 14.09 -31.77 -30.16
C ASN A 447 14.63 -30.61 -29.30
N GLU A 448 15.96 -30.47 -29.19
CA GLU A 448 16.59 -29.29 -28.55
C GLU A 448 16.10 -27.95 -29.16
N LYS A 449 15.57 -27.98 -30.39
CA LYS A 449 14.93 -26.85 -31.07
C LYS A 449 13.61 -26.39 -30.42
N GLN A 450 12.93 -27.21 -29.62
CA GLN A 450 11.65 -26.87 -28.99
C GLN A 450 11.82 -25.83 -27.87
N ALA A 451 12.86 -25.96 -27.04
CA ALA A 451 13.21 -24.94 -26.05
C ALA A 451 13.52 -23.58 -26.72
N ALA A 452 14.18 -23.59 -27.87
CA ALA A 452 14.43 -22.37 -28.65
C ALA A 452 13.15 -21.72 -29.20
N ILE A 453 12.15 -22.53 -29.61
CA ILE A 453 10.85 -22.02 -30.07
C ILE A 453 10.09 -21.38 -28.89
N ARG A 454 10.06 -22.05 -27.73
CA ARG A 454 9.38 -21.58 -26.52
C ARG A 454 9.88 -20.22 -26.02
N LYS A 455 11.19 -19.95 -26.17
CA LYS A 455 11.79 -18.65 -25.83
C LYS A 455 11.18 -17.46 -26.60
N HIS A 456 10.63 -17.68 -27.79
CA HIS A 456 10.03 -16.63 -28.61
C HIS A 456 8.53 -16.39 -28.35
N ILE A 457 7.90 -17.18 -27.46
CA ILE A 457 6.48 -17.09 -27.17
C ILE A 457 6.24 -16.20 -25.94
N CYS A 458 5.84 -14.94 -26.18
CA CYS A 458 5.63 -13.94 -25.14
C CYS A 458 4.61 -14.37 -24.06
N LYS A 459 3.60 -15.16 -24.44
CA LYS A 459 2.56 -15.65 -23.52
C LYS A 459 3.10 -16.69 -22.52
N SER A 460 4.08 -17.51 -22.92
CA SER A 460 4.73 -18.49 -22.05
C SER A 460 5.50 -17.78 -20.94
N SER A 461 6.22 -16.70 -21.28
CA SER A 461 6.90 -15.85 -20.30
C SER A 461 5.93 -15.05 -19.44
N ALA A 462 4.82 -14.55 -19.99
CA ALA A 462 3.77 -13.92 -19.19
C ALA A 462 3.18 -14.89 -18.14
N VAL A 463 3.02 -16.17 -18.51
CA VAL A 463 2.56 -17.23 -17.59
C VAL A 463 3.58 -17.55 -16.52
N LEU A 464 4.88 -17.54 -16.82
CA LEU A 464 5.94 -17.65 -15.82
C LEU A 464 5.85 -16.51 -14.78
N ALA A 465 5.64 -15.27 -15.23
CA ALA A 465 5.44 -14.12 -14.34
C ALA A 465 4.16 -14.27 -13.49
N LEU A 466 3.06 -14.78 -14.05
CA LEU A 466 1.82 -15.05 -13.31
C LEU A 466 1.99 -16.17 -12.27
N ALA A 467 2.67 -17.26 -12.62
CA ALA A 467 2.99 -18.35 -11.69
C ALA A 467 3.88 -17.85 -10.54
N THR A 468 4.85 -17.00 -10.87
CA THR A 468 5.72 -16.35 -9.89
C THR A 468 4.92 -15.46 -8.95
N LYS A 469 4.02 -14.62 -9.49
CA LYS A 469 3.11 -13.77 -8.70
C LYS A 469 2.23 -14.58 -7.75
N ALA A 470 1.71 -15.71 -8.22
CA ALA A 470 0.89 -16.64 -7.44
C ALA A 470 1.70 -17.55 -6.48
N ASN A 471 3.03 -17.42 -6.47
CA ASN A 471 3.95 -18.23 -5.64
C ASN A 471 3.87 -19.76 -5.91
N PHE A 472 3.61 -20.15 -7.16
CA PHE A 472 3.60 -21.56 -7.58
C PHE A 472 5.02 -22.07 -7.86
N VAL A 473 5.83 -22.20 -6.80
CA VAL A 473 7.27 -22.53 -6.87
C VAL A 473 7.57 -23.73 -7.78
N ASP A 474 6.83 -24.82 -7.63
CA ASP A 474 7.08 -26.05 -8.41
C ASP A 474 6.75 -25.89 -9.90
N ILE A 475 5.75 -25.05 -10.23
CA ILE A 475 5.38 -24.75 -11.61
C ILE A 475 6.39 -23.78 -12.22
N VAL A 476 6.86 -22.79 -11.44
CA VAL A 476 7.96 -21.91 -11.85
C VAL A 476 9.18 -22.75 -12.21
N GLN A 477 9.60 -23.68 -11.34
CA GLN A 477 10.73 -24.57 -11.64
C GLN A 477 10.47 -25.40 -12.91
N LEU A 478 9.28 -26.00 -13.05
CA LEU A 478 8.92 -26.80 -14.22
C LEU A 478 8.98 -26.00 -15.53
N LEU A 479 8.55 -24.74 -15.53
CA LEU A 479 8.60 -23.86 -16.70
C LEU A 479 10.04 -23.41 -17.03
N VAL A 480 10.85 -23.16 -16.00
CA VAL A 480 12.29 -22.86 -16.14
C VAL A 480 13.03 -24.04 -16.78
N ASP A 481 12.77 -25.26 -16.30
CA ASP A 481 13.32 -26.50 -16.83
C ASP A 481 12.84 -26.78 -18.25
N ALA A 482 11.60 -26.38 -18.59
CA ALA A 482 11.01 -26.53 -19.93
C ALA A 482 11.54 -25.51 -20.96
N GLY A 483 12.41 -24.58 -20.56
CA GLY A 483 13.04 -23.62 -21.47
C GLY A 483 12.21 -22.36 -21.76
N VAL A 484 11.22 -22.01 -20.91
CA VAL A 484 10.55 -20.69 -20.98
C VAL A 484 11.57 -19.60 -20.71
N ASP A 485 11.58 -18.53 -21.51
CA ASP A 485 12.52 -17.42 -21.33
C ASP A 485 12.28 -16.70 -19.99
N ILE A 486 13.19 -16.92 -19.04
CA ILE A 486 13.20 -16.29 -17.71
C ILE A 486 13.55 -14.79 -17.75
N ASN A 487 14.17 -14.34 -18.84
CA ASN A 487 14.65 -12.97 -19.03
C ASN A 487 13.73 -12.11 -19.90
N TYR A 488 12.59 -12.66 -20.32
CA TYR A 488 11.57 -11.90 -21.04
C TYR A 488 11.11 -10.70 -20.22
N GLN A 489 11.04 -9.54 -20.87
CA GLN A 489 10.53 -8.29 -20.32
C GLN A 489 9.15 -8.00 -20.88
N ASP A 490 8.18 -7.72 -20.01
CA ASP A 490 6.85 -7.27 -20.42
C ASP A 490 6.87 -5.82 -20.98
N GLU A 491 5.70 -5.26 -21.27
CA GLU A 491 5.58 -3.88 -21.79
C GLU A 491 6.15 -2.82 -20.83
N GLN A 492 6.23 -3.13 -19.53
CA GLN A 492 6.80 -2.28 -18.49
C GLN A 492 8.29 -2.54 -18.28
N GLY A 493 8.87 -3.53 -18.96
CA GLY A 493 10.27 -3.90 -18.79
C GLY A 493 10.50 -4.88 -17.63
N GLU A 494 9.44 -5.44 -17.04
CA GLU A 494 9.54 -6.32 -15.88
C GLU A 494 9.74 -7.78 -16.29
N THR A 495 10.61 -8.48 -15.56
CA THR A 495 10.84 -9.93 -15.69
C THR A 495 10.17 -10.70 -14.56
N ALA A 496 10.10 -12.04 -14.66
CA ALA A 496 9.63 -12.87 -13.55
C ALA A 496 10.41 -12.62 -12.25
N LEU A 497 11.71 -12.30 -12.33
CA LEU A 497 12.54 -11.99 -11.17
C LEU A 497 12.16 -10.65 -10.52
N HIS A 498 11.73 -9.65 -11.31
CA HIS A 498 11.15 -8.40 -10.77
C HIS A 498 9.87 -8.69 -9.98
N VAL A 499 9.02 -9.57 -10.50
CA VAL A 499 7.79 -10.01 -9.82
C VAL A 499 8.12 -10.72 -8.51
N ALA A 500 9.08 -11.65 -8.51
CA ALA A 500 9.50 -12.34 -7.28
C ALA A 500 10.04 -11.37 -6.22
N ALA A 501 10.85 -10.38 -6.64
CA ALA A 501 11.38 -9.33 -5.75
C ALA A 501 10.28 -8.46 -5.13
N ARG A 502 9.28 -8.05 -5.93
CA ARG A 502 8.16 -7.21 -5.50
C ARG A 502 7.28 -7.85 -4.43
N PHE A 503 7.04 -9.15 -4.56
CA PHE A 503 6.19 -9.89 -3.63
C PHE A 503 6.96 -10.62 -2.51
N GLY A 504 8.29 -10.54 -2.49
CA GLY A 504 9.12 -11.22 -1.49
C GLY A 504 9.08 -12.74 -1.59
N HIS A 505 8.88 -13.29 -2.80
CA HIS A 505 8.76 -14.74 -3.01
C HIS A 505 10.15 -15.38 -3.17
N ASP A 506 10.87 -15.52 -2.06
CA ASP A 506 12.26 -16.00 -2.01
C ASP A 506 12.50 -17.32 -2.76
N ARG A 507 11.56 -18.28 -2.64
CA ARG A 507 11.68 -19.59 -3.29
C ARG A 507 11.54 -19.52 -4.81
N CYS A 508 10.63 -18.68 -5.32
CA CYS A 508 10.52 -18.42 -6.75
C CYS A 508 11.74 -17.67 -7.26
N ALA A 509 12.23 -16.66 -6.53
CA ALA A 509 13.45 -15.94 -6.86
C ALA A 509 14.65 -16.90 -6.97
N LYS A 510 14.78 -17.82 -6.01
CA LYS A 510 15.81 -18.86 -6.03
C LYS A 510 15.70 -19.77 -7.26
N ALA A 511 14.52 -20.30 -7.57
CA ALA A 511 14.30 -21.14 -8.75
C ALA A 511 14.69 -20.41 -10.06
N LEU A 512 14.34 -19.12 -10.17
CA LEU A 512 14.71 -18.29 -11.33
C LEU A 512 16.22 -18.01 -11.42
N LEU A 513 16.88 -17.78 -10.28
CA LEU A 513 18.32 -17.49 -10.21
C LEU A 513 19.20 -18.74 -10.42
N ASP A 514 18.77 -19.88 -9.87
CA ASP A 514 19.37 -21.19 -10.12
C ASP A 514 19.25 -21.55 -11.62
N GLY A 515 18.12 -21.17 -12.24
CA GLY A 515 17.89 -21.29 -13.68
C GLY A 515 17.85 -22.75 -14.15
N SER A 516 18.28 -23.00 -15.38
CA SER A 516 18.50 -24.34 -15.92
C SER A 516 19.85 -24.44 -16.61
N HIS A 517 20.23 -25.62 -17.11
CA HIS A 517 21.51 -25.80 -17.83
C HIS A 517 21.67 -24.83 -19.02
N ASP A 518 20.56 -24.42 -19.66
CA ASP A 518 20.57 -23.65 -20.91
C ASP A 518 20.20 -22.17 -20.73
N GLN A 519 19.82 -21.74 -19.52
CA GLN A 519 19.45 -20.35 -19.22
C GLN A 519 19.71 -19.96 -17.77
N LYS A 520 20.16 -18.72 -17.58
CA LYS A 520 20.35 -18.10 -16.26
C LYS A 520 19.70 -16.73 -16.22
N ALA A 521 19.08 -16.39 -15.09
CA ALA A 521 18.44 -15.08 -14.92
C ALA A 521 19.49 -13.97 -14.95
N ASN A 522 19.18 -12.90 -15.67
CA ASN A 522 19.99 -11.70 -15.72
C ASN A 522 19.48 -10.72 -14.66
N THR A 523 20.28 -10.54 -13.61
CA THR A 523 19.99 -9.62 -12.50
C THR A 523 20.03 -8.15 -12.91
N GLU A 524 20.56 -7.84 -14.09
CA GLU A 524 20.82 -6.47 -14.57
C GLU A 524 19.78 -5.96 -15.56
N LEU A 525 18.74 -6.74 -15.86
CA LEU A 525 17.59 -6.24 -16.63
C LEU A 525 16.84 -5.22 -15.80
N ALA A 526 16.52 -4.08 -16.41
CA ALA A 526 15.90 -2.95 -15.75
C ALA A 526 14.53 -2.64 -16.35
N GLU A 527 13.57 -2.27 -15.51
CA GLU A 527 12.24 -1.86 -15.96
C GLU A 527 12.26 -0.45 -16.61
N ASN A 528 11.22 -0.14 -17.38
CA ASN A 528 11.20 1.02 -18.30
C ASN A 528 10.99 2.38 -17.62
N THR A 529 10.40 2.42 -16.42
CA THR A 529 9.91 3.64 -15.76
C THR A 529 11.01 4.36 -15.01
N TYR A 530 11.79 3.64 -14.22
CA TYR A 530 12.84 4.16 -13.34
C TYR A 530 14.20 3.49 -13.58
N SER A 531 14.27 2.51 -14.48
CA SER A 531 15.45 1.68 -14.69
C SER A 531 15.82 0.88 -13.44
N TRP A 532 14.83 0.43 -12.68
CA TRP A 532 15.04 -0.42 -11.53
C TRP A 532 15.31 -1.87 -11.94
N THR A 533 16.37 -2.45 -11.37
CA THR A 533 16.64 -3.90 -11.45
C THR A 533 15.84 -4.64 -10.37
N PRO A 534 15.81 -5.98 -10.36
CA PRO A 534 15.19 -6.75 -9.28
C PRO A 534 15.76 -6.41 -7.90
N LEU A 535 17.05 -6.05 -7.81
CA LEU A 535 17.67 -5.61 -6.54
C LEU A 535 17.04 -4.31 -6.03
N PHE A 536 16.80 -3.33 -6.92
CA PHE A 536 16.11 -2.09 -6.55
C PHE A 536 14.72 -2.38 -6.02
N ILE A 537 13.95 -3.22 -6.71
CA ILE A 537 12.59 -3.56 -6.27
C ILE A 537 12.63 -4.24 -4.88
N ALA A 538 13.49 -5.25 -4.69
CA ALA A 538 13.63 -5.93 -3.41
C ALA A 538 14.03 -4.96 -2.28
N CYS A 539 14.92 -4.00 -2.56
CA CYS A 539 15.33 -2.97 -1.60
C CYS A 539 14.25 -1.93 -1.32
N VAL A 540 13.39 -1.63 -2.30
CA VAL A 540 12.27 -0.68 -2.16
C VAL A 540 11.15 -1.30 -1.34
N ASP A 541 10.81 -2.56 -1.62
CA ASP A 541 9.68 -3.26 -1.01
C ASP A 541 10.06 -3.97 0.30
N GLY A 542 11.35 -4.06 0.65
CA GLY A 542 11.82 -4.60 1.93
C GLY A 542 12.02 -6.12 1.96
N SER A 543 12.19 -6.74 0.79
CA SER A 543 12.30 -8.20 0.61
C SER A 543 13.72 -8.71 0.93
N LEU A 544 14.08 -8.81 2.21
CA LEU A 544 15.43 -9.20 2.67
C LEU A 544 15.93 -10.52 2.06
N GLY A 545 15.11 -11.57 2.05
CA GLY A 545 15.49 -12.89 1.53
C GLY A 545 15.86 -12.87 0.04
N VAL A 546 15.10 -12.10 -0.78
CA VAL A 546 15.43 -11.90 -2.20
C VAL A 546 16.73 -11.09 -2.36
N VAL A 547 16.99 -10.09 -1.51
CA VAL A 547 18.25 -9.31 -1.57
C VAL A 547 19.46 -10.21 -1.32
N GLU A 548 19.40 -11.09 -0.31
CA GLU A 548 20.46 -12.07 -0.03
C GLU A 548 20.75 -12.93 -1.27
N LEU A 549 19.70 -13.49 -1.89
CA LEU A 549 19.83 -14.31 -3.10
C LEU A 549 20.41 -13.53 -4.29
N LEU A 550 20.05 -12.26 -4.47
CA LEU A 550 20.55 -11.42 -5.55
C LEU A 550 22.04 -11.07 -5.37
N ILE A 551 22.49 -10.86 -4.14
CA ILE A 551 23.91 -10.64 -3.83
C ILE A 551 24.71 -11.92 -4.10
N ASP A 552 24.20 -13.07 -3.65
CA ASP A 552 24.83 -14.38 -3.91
C ASP A 552 24.89 -14.68 -5.42
N ALA A 553 23.90 -14.22 -6.19
CA ALA A 553 23.87 -14.34 -7.64
C ALA A 553 24.79 -13.36 -8.39
N GLY A 554 25.41 -12.40 -7.68
CA GLY A 554 26.37 -11.44 -8.24
C GLY A 554 25.74 -10.19 -8.89
N ALA A 555 24.59 -9.73 -8.40
CA ALA A 555 23.98 -8.48 -8.85
C ALA A 555 24.89 -7.25 -8.59
N ASP A 556 24.85 -6.25 -9.48
CA ASP A 556 25.60 -5.00 -9.29
C ASP A 556 24.93 -4.12 -8.22
N LEU A 557 25.59 -4.01 -7.05
CA LEU A 557 25.06 -3.31 -5.89
C LEU A 557 25.20 -1.78 -5.99
N GLU A 558 26.11 -1.28 -6.83
CA GLU A 558 26.45 0.15 -6.93
C GLU A 558 25.91 0.80 -8.20
N ARG A 559 25.22 0.03 -9.05
CA ARG A 559 24.54 0.54 -10.23
C ARG A 559 23.48 1.60 -9.84
N PRO A 560 23.54 2.82 -10.40
CA PRO A 560 22.52 3.82 -10.17
C PRO A 560 21.29 3.62 -11.05
N ASP A 561 20.12 4.03 -10.53
CA ASP A 561 18.88 4.13 -11.29
C ASP A 561 18.86 5.35 -12.23
N SER A 562 17.75 5.55 -12.95
CA SER A 562 17.55 6.70 -13.85
C SER A 562 17.65 8.09 -13.16
N SER A 563 17.54 8.13 -11.84
CA SER A 563 17.66 9.34 -11.02
C SER A 563 19.03 9.49 -10.37
N GLY A 564 19.96 8.54 -10.59
CA GLY A 564 21.30 8.56 -10.00
C GLY A 564 21.37 8.04 -8.56
N TRP A 565 20.38 7.24 -8.14
CA TRP A 565 20.30 6.64 -6.80
C TRP A 565 20.69 5.16 -6.83
N THR A 566 21.35 4.69 -5.78
CA THR A 566 21.69 3.26 -5.59
C THR A 566 20.58 2.51 -4.86
N ALA A 567 20.56 1.18 -4.97
CA ALA A 567 19.58 0.35 -4.25
C ALA A 567 19.70 0.51 -2.72
N LYS A 568 20.93 0.66 -2.22
CA LYS A 568 21.25 0.95 -0.81
C LYS A 568 20.60 2.25 -0.33
N GLU A 569 20.68 3.33 -1.12
CA GLU A 569 20.06 4.62 -0.78
C GLU A 569 18.52 4.52 -0.69
N HIS A 570 17.88 3.75 -1.59
CA HIS A 570 16.44 3.50 -1.52
C HIS A 570 16.06 2.70 -0.26
N ALA A 571 16.83 1.67 0.10
CA ALA A 571 16.60 0.90 1.32
C ALA A 571 16.67 1.79 2.57
N VAL A 572 17.71 2.63 2.68
CA VAL A 572 17.87 3.56 3.82
C VAL A 572 16.74 4.59 3.86
N LEU A 573 16.40 5.22 2.72
CA LEU A 573 15.35 6.24 2.67
C LEU A 573 13.98 5.70 3.13
N ARG A 574 13.70 4.42 2.86
CA ARG A 574 12.44 3.73 3.19
C ARG A 574 12.47 3.02 4.54
N GLY A 575 13.57 3.10 5.28
CA GLY A 575 13.69 2.51 6.62
C GLY A 575 13.99 1.01 6.64
N HIS A 576 14.36 0.41 5.51
CA HIS A 576 14.75 -1.01 5.42
C HIS A 576 16.20 -1.21 5.86
N MET A 577 16.48 -0.94 7.14
CA MET A 577 17.83 -0.80 7.67
C MET A 577 18.62 -2.12 7.72
N ASP A 578 17.95 -3.27 7.83
CA ASP A 578 18.62 -4.59 7.74
C ASP A 578 19.23 -4.81 6.35
N ILE A 579 18.46 -4.51 5.30
CA ILE A 579 18.92 -4.54 3.90
C ILE A 579 20.06 -3.54 3.70
N ALA A 580 19.90 -2.31 4.21
CA ALA A 580 20.92 -1.28 4.08
C ALA A 580 22.26 -1.67 4.73
N ARG A 581 22.23 -2.25 5.95
CA ARG A 581 23.43 -2.76 6.64
C ARG A 581 24.07 -3.91 5.88
N LEU A 582 23.26 -4.79 5.29
CA LEU A 582 23.74 -5.92 4.52
C LEU A 582 24.44 -5.45 3.23
N LEU A 583 23.84 -4.53 2.48
CA LEU A 583 24.47 -3.91 1.31
C LEU A 583 25.72 -3.12 1.67
N ALA A 584 25.71 -2.37 2.77
CA ALA A 584 26.89 -1.61 3.23
C ALA A 584 28.08 -2.50 3.59
N LYS A 585 27.84 -3.76 4.01
CA LYS A 585 28.90 -4.75 4.25
C LYS A 585 29.41 -5.41 2.96
N ALA A 586 28.52 -5.58 1.98
CA ALA A 586 28.83 -6.22 0.70
C ALA A 586 29.56 -5.26 -0.28
N THR A 587 29.33 -3.96 -0.17
CA THR A 587 30.06 -2.93 -0.93
C THR A 587 31.34 -2.52 -0.19
N PRO A 588 32.49 -2.31 -0.87
CA PRO A 588 33.63 -1.62 -0.26
C PRO A 588 33.25 -0.21 0.25
N PRO A 589 33.93 0.30 1.30
CA PRO A 589 33.70 1.66 1.78
C PRO A 589 33.89 2.65 0.62
N VAL A 590 32.98 3.61 0.49
CA VAL A 590 32.99 4.61 -0.59
C VAL A 590 34.31 5.38 -0.54
N GLU A 591 35.26 5.04 -1.42
CA GLU A 591 36.39 5.92 -1.71
C GLU A 591 35.85 7.10 -2.52
N ILE A 592 35.59 8.19 -1.80
CA ILE A 592 35.22 9.46 -2.42
C ILE A 592 36.46 10.01 -3.11
N SER A 593 36.61 9.75 -4.41
CA SER A 593 37.67 10.35 -5.23
C SER A 593 37.63 11.87 -5.09
N SER A 594 38.75 12.45 -4.69
CA SER A 594 38.88 13.86 -4.30
C SER A 594 39.01 14.85 -5.44
N ASP A 595 38.86 14.47 -6.71
CA ASP A 595 39.01 15.40 -7.82
C ASP A 595 37.95 15.19 -8.91
N SER A 596 36.97 16.09 -8.97
CA SER A 596 36.32 16.45 -10.23
C SER A 596 36.01 17.94 -10.23
N ASP A 597 37.07 18.72 -10.48
CA ASP A 597 36.96 20.09 -10.92
C ASP A 597 36.17 20.15 -12.24
N SER A 598 35.16 21.03 -12.26
CA SER A 598 34.52 21.61 -13.44
C SER A 598 34.35 20.74 -14.70
N SER A 599 33.31 19.92 -14.75
CA SER A 599 32.53 19.77 -15.99
C SER A 599 31.09 19.46 -15.64
N THR A 600 30.22 20.45 -15.78
CA THR A 600 28.77 20.35 -15.58
C THR A 600 28.11 19.48 -16.66
N PRO A 601 27.42 18.37 -16.33
CA PRO A 601 26.19 18.03 -17.01
C PRO A 601 25.04 18.70 -16.24
N ARG A 602 24.20 19.44 -16.96
CA ARG A 602 23.03 20.16 -16.44
C ARG A 602 22.21 19.28 -15.47
N ALA A 603 22.33 19.55 -14.18
CA ALA A 603 21.42 19.06 -13.16
C ALA A 603 20.00 19.57 -13.46
N ARG A 604 19.15 18.70 -14.01
CA ARG A 604 17.70 18.89 -13.94
C ARG A 604 17.25 18.42 -12.56
N SER A 605 16.38 19.19 -11.93
CA SER A 605 15.68 18.90 -10.68
C SER A 605 15.23 17.44 -10.58
N LEU A 606 15.79 16.67 -9.64
CA LEU A 606 15.47 15.26 -9.40
C LEU A 606 15.12 15.06 -7.92
N SER A 607 13.83 15.21 -7.61
CA SER A 607 13.24 14.63 -6.40
C SER A 607 13.01 13.12 -6.63
N PRO A 608 13.02 12.28 -5.58
CA PRO A 608 12.81 10.85 -5.74
C PRO A 608 11.47 10.55 -6.43
N PRO A 609 11.33 9.43 -7.15
CA PRO A 609 10.02 8.95 -7.54
C PRO A 609 9.24 8.61 -6.27
N THR A 610 8.33 9.49 -5.89
CA THR A 610 7.15 9.07 -5.15
C THR A 610 6.54 7.91 -5.92
N GLN A 611 6.34 6.76 -5.29
CA GLN A 611 5.15 5.95 -5.59
C GLN A 611 3.96 6.81 -5.18
N ALA A 612 3.67 7.82 -6.00
CA ALA A 612 2.45 8.57 -5.98
C ALA A 612 1.49 7.77 -6.83
N SER A 613 0.38 7.43 -6.21
CA SER A 613 -0.90 7.16 -6.85
C SER A 613 -1.25 8.18 -7.95
N LEU A 614 -0.69 8.04 -9.15
CA LEU A 614 -1.16 8.58 -10.44
C LEU A 614 -1.68 10.04 -10.52
N ALA A 615 -1.43 10.93 -9.55
CA ALA A 615 -1.90 12.29 -9.61
C ALA A 615 -1.04 13.28 -8.82
N ASP A 616 0.20 13.48 -9.24
CA ASP A 616 0.73 14.85 -9.24
C ASP A 616 1.94 15.01 -10.14
N ARG A 617 1.73 15.64 -11.31
CA ARG A 617 2.81 16.30 -12.04
C ARG A 617 2.32 17.60 -12.67
N LYS A 618 2.90 18.72 -12.20
CA LYS A 618 3.26 19.86 -13.05
C LYS A 618 4.52 20.53 -12.51
N SER A 619 5.62 20.33 -13.23
CA SER A 619 6.84 21.12 -13.14
C SER A 619 6.65 22.48 -13.83
N THR A 620 6.79 23.56 -13.07
CA THR A 620 7.27 24.85 -13.59
C THR A 620 8.53 25.17 -12.81
N GLY A 621 9.63 25.39 -13.53
CA GLY A 621 10.94 25.64 -12.93
C GLY A 621 10.86 26.73 -11.87
N ARG A 622 11.26 26.39 -10.65
CA ARG A 622 11.48 27.32 -9.56
C ARG A 622 12.98 27.49 -9.40
N ALA A 623 13.45 28.73 -9.45
CA ALA A 623 14.71 29.12 -8.84
C ALA A 623 14.65 28.78 -7.34
N ALA A 624 15.78 28.46 -6.72
CA ALA A 624 15.88 28.13 -5.29
C ALA A 624 15.03 29.09 -4.45
N GLU A 625 13.97 28.57 -3.84
CA GLU A 625 13.07 29.37 -3.02
C GLU A 625 13.76 29.75 -1.71
N PRO A 626 13.50 30.95 -1.16
CA PRO A 626 13.97 31.29 0.17
C PRO A 626 13.40 30.29 1.19
N ILE A 627 14.25 29.81 2.10
CA ILE A 627 13.90 28.94 3.24
C ILE A 627 12.59 29.46 3.89
N LYS A 628 11.64 28.53 4.13
CA LYS A 628 10.25 28.76 4.55
C LYS A 628 10.14 29.75 5.70
N THR A 629 9.21 30.71 5.60
CA THR A 629 8.82 31.59 6.72
C THR A 629 7.86 30.84 7.67
N PHE A 630 8.26 30.71 8.94
CA PHE A 630 7.47 30.10 10.01
C PHE A 630 6.47 31.13 10.59
N GLY A 631 5.35 30.67 11.18
CA GLY A 631 4.48 31.50 12.03
C GLY A 631 3.16 32.04 11.45
N HIS A 632 2.82 31.76 10.17
CA HIS A 632 1.56 32.26 9.57
C HIS A 632 0.36 31.28 9.61
N ARG A 633 0.51 30.11 10.24
CA ARG A 633 -0.43 28.98 10.11
C ARG A 633 -0.94 28.44 11.45
N TYR A 634 -1.09 29.30 12.47
CA TYR A 634 -1.64 28.93 13.78
C TYR A 634 -3.14 29.24 13.88
N LEU A 635 -3.84 28.54 14.78
CA LEU A 635 -5.28 28.68 15.01
C LEU A 635 -5.55 29.86 15.96
N THR A 636 -6.50 30.73 15.57
CA THR A 636 -6.93 31.86 16.41
C THR A 636 -8.21 31.54 17.18
N ASP A 637 -9.27 31.12 16.47
CA ASP A 637 -10.62 31.05 17.03
C ASP A 637 -11.31 29.70 16.79
N ASP A 638 -11.23 29.15 15.57
CA ASP A 638 -11.83 27.86 15.24
C ASP A 638 -10.87 26.70 15.59
N SER A 639 -11.43 25.58 16.08
CA SER A 639 -10.70 24.32 16.27
C SER A 639 -10.54 23.59 14.94
N MET A 640 -9.45 22.87 14.78
CA MET A 640 -9.18 22.03 13.60
C MET A 640 -9.44 20.56 13.94
N VAL A 641 -10.19 19.88 13.08
CA VAL A 641 -10.45 18.44 13.15
C VAL A 641 -9.78 17.78 11.95
N LEU A 642 -8.81 16.92 12.21
CA LEU A 642 -8.12 16.11 11.21
C LEU A 642 -8.70 14.70 11.24
N VAL A 643 -9.09 14.18 10.09
CA VAL A 643 -9.70 12.84 9.96
C VAL A 643 -8.86 12.02 8.99
N SER A 644 -8.21 10.95 9.46
CA SER A 644 -7.46 10.01 8.63
C SER A 644 -8.24 8.72 8.46
N LEU A 645 -8.42 8.23 7.23
CA LEU A 645 -9.04 6.92 7.00
C LEU A 645 -8.02 5.80 7.16
N GLY A 646 -8.45 4.70 7.78
CA GLY A 646 -7.59 3.56 8.12
C GLY A 646 -6.93 3.68 9.48
N THR A 647 -6.11 2.68 9.80
CA THR A 647 -5.26 2.68 10.98
C THR A 647 -3.92 3.33 10.66
N MET A 648 -3.35 4.02 11.65
CA MET A 648 -1.97 4.53 11.59
C MET A 648 -0.98 3.54 12.22
N ASP A 649 -1.48 2.48 12.88
CA ASP A 649 -0.69 1.44 13.52
C ASP A 649 -0.28 0.39 12.49
N MET A 650 1.01 0.35 12.12
CA MET A 650 1.54 -0.60 11.15
C MET A 650 1.45 -2.06 11.59
N ARG A 651 1.21 -2.31 12.89
CA ARG A 651 1.06 -3.67 13.45
C ARG A 651 -0.33 -4.25 13.18
N LYS A 652 -1.30 -3.43 12.77
CA LYS A 652 -2.68 -3.85 12.48
C LYS A 652 -2.94 -3.80 10.98
N SER A 653 -3.30 -4.93 10.38
CA SER A 653 -3.74 -5.00 8.99
C SER A 653 -5.26 -4.79 8.88
N VAL A 654 -5.76 -3.63 9.28
CA VAL A 654 -7.19 -3.29 9.18
C VAL A 654 -7.43 -2.38 7.99
N HIS A 655 -8.26 -2.83 7.04
CA HIS A 655 -8.65 -2.00 5.90
C HIS A 655 -9.47 -0.78 6.35
N ALA A 656 -9.24 0.36 5.69
CA ALA A 656 -9.95 1.60 5.98
C ALA A 656 -11.47 1.50 5.76
N VAL A 657 -11.88 0.75 4.73
CA VAL A 657 -13.28 0.43 4.47
C VAL A 657 -13.35 -1.07 4.23
N ASN A 658 -14.14 -1.77 5.03
CA ASN A 658 -14.42 -3.19 4.86
C ASN A 658 -15.92 -3.35 4.58
N LEU A 659 -16.27 -3.85 3.41
CA LEU A 659 -17.67 -4.06 3.01
C LEU A 659 -18.00 -5.55 3.13
N ASP A 660 -19.18 -5.83 3.69
CA ASP A 660 -19.64 -7.19 3.85
C ASP A 660 -19.83 -7.84 2.49
N ARG A 661 -19.55 -9.15 2.42
CA ARG A 661 -19.73 -9.94 1.21
C ARG A 661 -21.21 -10.15 0.96
N ILE A 662 -21.62 -10.06 -0.30
CA ILE A 662 -23.04 -10.01 -0.62
C ILE A 662 -23.40 -11.22 -1.45
N PRO A 663 -24.37 -12.04 -1.01
CA PRO A 663 -24.87 -13.13 -1.83
C PRO A 663 -25.26 -12.59 -3.22
N MET A 664 -24.83 -13.26 -4.29
CA MET A 664 -25.09 -12.91 -5.69
C MET A 664 -26.59 -12.68 -5.93
N ALA A 665 -27.43 -13.50 -5.31
CA ALA A 665 -28.88 -13.37 -5.32
C ALA A 665 -29.34 -12.01 -4.77
N SER A 666 -28.73 -11.50 -3.70
CA SER A 666 -29.07 -10.22 -3.06
C SER A 666 -28.34 -9.00 -3.63
N ALA A 667 -27.42 -9.19 -4.59
CA ALA A 667 -26.58 -8.13 -5.13
C ALA A 667 -27.35 -6.98 -5.81
N TYR A 668 -28.56 -7.25 -6.31
CA TYR A 668 -29.41 -6.21 -6.90
C TYR A 668 -30.03 -5.28 -5.85
N LEU A 669 -30.22 -5.75 -4.60
CA LEU A 669 -30.85 -4.98 -3.52
C LEU A 669 -29.92 -3.88 -3.00
N THR A 670 -28.63 -4.19 -2.87
CA THR A 670 -27.64 -3.33 -2.21
C THR A 670 -26.83 -2.48 -3.19
N GLN A 671 -26.81 -2.78 -4.50
CA GLN A 671 -26.03 -2.07 -5.54
C GLN A 671 -24.51 -1.99 -5.28
N LEU A 672 -24.02 -2.78 -4.32
CA LEU A 672 -22.62 -2.82 -3.89
C LEU A 672 -21.72 -3.60 -4.87
N ASP A 673 -22.30 -4.19 -5.90
CA ASP A 673 -21.60 -4.80 -7.04
C ASP A 673 -21.08 -3.76 -8.05
N THR A 674 -21.23 -2.47 -7.74
CA THR A 674 -20.66 -1.36 -8.52
C THR A 674 -19.26 -0.99 -8.02
N ALA A 675 -18.50 -0.23 -8.82
CA ALA A 675 -17.39 0.52 -8.25
C ALA A 675 -17.97 1.55 -7.29
N LEU A 676 -17.46 1.60 -6.06
CA LEU A 676 -17.97 2.43 -4.99
C LEU A 676 -16.94 3.49 -4.60
N SER A 677 -17.42 4.62 -4.13
CA SER A 677 -16.61 5.69 -3.56
C SER A 677 -17.21 6.09 -2.22
N ILE A 678 -16.35 6.42 -1.26
CA ILE A 678 -16.74 6.95 0.04
C ILE A 678 -16.60 8.48 0.03
N VAL A 679 -17.66 9.18 0.44
CA VAL A 679 -17.65 10.62 0.64
C VAL A 679 -17.54 10.90 2.12
N VAL A 680 -16.44 11.52 2.52
CA VAL A 680 -16.25 11.96 3.91
C VAL A 680 -16.65 13.42 4.02
N SER A 681 -17.63 13.70 4.89
CA SER A 681 -18.13 15.04 5.17
C SER A 681 -18.31 15.26 6.66
N ALA A 682 -18.41 16.51 7.08
CA ALA A 682 -18.66 16.87 8.48
C ALA A 682 -19.86 17.82 8.59
N SER A 683 -20.78 17.52 9.51
CA SER A 683 -21.85 18.45 9.89
C SER A 683 -21.40 19.33 11.05
N GLU A 684 -21.91 20.57 11.13
CA GLU A 684 -21.51 21.57 12.14
C GLU A 684 -20.02 21.97 12.05
N ALA A 685 -19.38 21.73 10.89
CA ALA A 685 -18.00 22.13 10.60
C ALA A 685 -17.89 22.69 9.18
N ARG A 686 -16.86 23.51 8.94
CA ARG A 686 -16.50 24.09 7.65
C ARG A 686 -15.37 23.26 7.02
N GLY A 687 -15.59 22.72 5.83
CA GLY A 687 -14.60 22.01 5.03
C GLY A 687 -15.21 21.48 3.73
N GLU A 688 -14.40 21.28 2.69
CA GLU A 688 -14.90 20.63 1.46
C GLU A 688 -15.00 19.12 1.70
N PRO A 689 -16.11 18.46 1.34
CA PRO A 689 -16.19 17.01 1.42
C PRO A 689 -15.23 16.35 0.41
N GLU A 690 -14.59 15.28 0.84
CA GLU A 690 -13.62 14.54 0.04
C GLU A 690 -14.24 13.23 -0.48
N ILE A 691 -13.96 12.91 -1.74
CA ILE A 691 -14.48 11.71 -2.42
C ILE A 691 -13.29 10.81 -2.70
N ILE A 692 -13.34 9.59 -2.16
CA ILE A 692 -12.29 8.60 -2.25
C ILE A 692 -12.86 7.37 -2.93
N ASP A 693 -12.26 6.98 -4.06
CA ASP A 693 -12.68 5.82 -4.83
C ASP A 693 -12.17 4.54 -4.16
N LEU A 694 -13.01 3.51 -4.10
CA LEU A 694 -12.66 2.19 -3.59
C LEU A 694 -12.19 1.29 -4.76
N PRO A 695 -11.18 0.42 -4.57
CA PRO A 695 -10.50 0.14 -3.31
C PRO A 695 -9.50 1.25 -2.94
N ILE A 696 -9.41 1.55 -1.64
CA ILE A 696 -8.50 2.55 -1.11
C ILE A 696 -7.06 2.10 -1.33
N GLN A 697 -6.22 2.97 -1.85
CA GLN A 697 -4.78 2.74 -1.98
C GLN A 697 -4.07 2.96 -0.63
N ASP A 698 -2.96 2.25 -0.41
CA ASP A 698 -2.26 2.09 0.89
C ASP A 698 -1.60 3.34 1.51
N SER A 699 -2.02 4.56 1.16
CA SER A 699 -1.41 5.81 1.66
C SER A 699 -2.38 6.80 2.30
N ILE A 700 -3.69 6.55 2.30
CA ILE A 700 -4.69 7.56 2.77
C ILE A 700 -4.57 7.85 4.28
N ALA A 701 -4.08 6.91 5.10
CA ALA A 701 -3.91 7.12 6.54
C ALA A 701 -2.98 8.30 6.88
N THR A 702 -2.01 8.61 6.00
CA THR A 702 -1.08 9.74 6.15
C THR A 702 -1.64 11.06 5.61
N GLU A 703 -2.80 11.03 4.94
CA GLU A 703 -3.43 12.16 4.28
C GLU A 703 -4.74 12.56 4.95
N PRO A 704 -4.70 13.27 6.10
CA PRO A 704 -5.93 13.61 6.80
C PRO A 704 -6.74 14.67 6.06
N ILE A 705 -8.05 14.50 6.17
CA ILE A 705 -9.10 15.42 5.72
C ILE A 705 -9.28 16.48 6.80
N VAL A 706 -9.26 17.75 6.40
CA VAL A 706 -9.26 18.90 7.34
C VAL A 706 -10.64 19.54 7.41
N PHE A 707 -11.19 19.64 8.62
CA PHE A 707 -12.40 20.40 8.93
C PHE A 707 -12.12 21.45 10.01
N HIS A 708 -12.86 22.56 9.99
CA HIS A 708 -12.78 23.61 10.99
C HIS A 708 -14.12 23.77 11.71
N ALA A 709 -14.12 23.83 13.03
CA ALA A 709 -15.34 23.97 13.82
C ALA A 709 -15.12 24.92 15.01
N ALA A 710 -16.12 25.77 15.29
CA ALA A 710 -16.10 26.60 16.49
C ALA A 710 -16.25 25.76 17.77
N ASP A 711 -17.05 24.70 17.70
CA ASP A 711 -17.29 23.77 18.80
C ASP A 711 -17.07 22.33 18.32
N ALA A 712 -15.90 21.77 18.64
CA ALA A 712 -15.51 20.43 18.19
C ALA A 712 -16.39 19.30 18.79
N SER A 713 -17.08 19.55 19.91
CA SER A 713 -17.89 18.54 20.59
C SER A 713 -19.18 18.16 19.84
N LYS A 714 -19.67 19.07 18.98
CA LYS A 714 -20.91 18.91 18.20
C LYS A 714 -20.68 18.38 16.80
N VAL A 715 -19.42 18.25 16.38
CA VAL A 715 -19.06 17.82 15.03
C VAL A 715 -19.46 16.35 14.86
N LYS A 716 -20.13 16.06 13.74
CA LYS A 716 -20.44 14.70 13.31
C LYS A 716 -19.76 14.47 11.97
N ILE A 717 -18.98 13.40 11.89
CA ILE A 717 -18.38 12.95 10.63
C ILE A 717 -19.36 11.98 9.98
N ILE A 718 -19.61 12.18 8.69
CA ILE A 718 -20.55 11.40 7.89
C ILE A 718 -19.76 10.75 6.76
N PHE A 719 -19.90 9.43 6.66
CA PHE A 719 -19.30 8.57 5.65
C PHE A 719 -20.40 8.07 4.72
N ASP A 720 -20.57 8.71 3.57
CA ASP A 720 -21.60 8.34 2.59
C ASP A 720 -20.98 7.46 1.50
N LEU A 721 -21.48 6.24 1.37
CA LEU A 721 -21.12 5.30 0.32
C LEU A 721 -21.95 5.60 -0.92
N ILE A 722 -21.30 5.93 -2.02
CA ILE A 722 -21.92 6.23 -3.32
C ILE A 722 -21.31 5.36 -4.41
N PRO A 723 -22.01 5.06 -5.50
CA PRO A 723 -21.37 4.41 -6.65
C PRO A 723 -20.41 5.40 -7.33
N THR A 724 -19.14 5.01 -7.55
CA THR A 724 -18.09 5.80 -8.24
C THR A 724 -18.59 6.34 -9.57
N TYR A 725 -19.40 5.51 -10.25
CA TYR A 725 -19.88 5.76 -11.59
C TYR A 725 -21.30 6.36 -11.66
N ALA A 726 -21.99 6.59 -10.53
CA ALA A 726 -23.38 7.07 -10.58
C ALA A 726 -23.51 8.58 -10.74
N GLY A 727 -22.47 9.36 -10.43
CA GLY A 727 -22.44 10.78 -10.75
C GLY A 727 -23.46 11.69 -10.04
N SER A 728 -24.54 11.19 -9.46
CA SER A 728 -25.43 11.93 -8.58
C SER A 728 -24.91 11.78 -7.14
N LYS A 729 -24.78 12.91 -6.42
CA LYS A 729 -24.62 12.89 -4.95
C LYS A 729 -25.91 12.47 -4.23
N GLU A 730 -26.93 12.09 -4.99
CA GLU A 730 -28.31 11.93 -4.51
C GLU A 730 -28.66 10.46 -4.24
N GLN A 731 -27.90 9.50 -4.77
CA GLN A 731 -28.13 8.08 -4.55
C GLN A 731 -27.10 7.52 -3.58
N ILE A 732 -27.38 7.67 -2.28
CA ILE A 732 -26.57 7.13 -1.18
C ILE A 732 -26.92 5.65 -1.02
N VAL A 733 -25.91 4.78 -1.12
CA VAL A 733 -26.06 3.33 -0.94
C VAL A 733 -26.08 2.98 0.55
N GLY A 734 -25.20 3.63 1.32
CA GLY A 734 -25.18 3.50 2.77
C GLY A 734 -24.47 4.65 3.45
N ARG A 735 -24.67 4.79 4.76
CA ARG A 735 -24.17 5.90 5.57
C ARG A 735 -23.63 5.39 6.90
N GLY A 736 -22.40 5.76 7.22
CA GLY A 736 -21.83 5.69 8.57
C GLY A 736 -21.82 7.08 9.21
N VAL A 737 -22.20 7.20 10.49
CA VAL A 737 -22.17 8.49 11.22
C VAL A 737 -21.38 8.35 12.51
N ALA A 738 -20.43 9.24 12.71
CA ALA A 738 -19.56 9.28 13.86
C ALA A 738 -19.73 10.60 14.64
N LEU A 739 -20.22 10.54 15.88
CA LEU A 739 -20.29 11.70 16.78
C LEU A 739 -19.01 11.78 17.62
N LEU A 740 -18.19 12.82 17.41
CA LEU A 740 -16.86 12.89 18.04
C LEU A 740 -16.88 12.89 19.57
N SER A 741 -17.92 13.46 20.19
CA SER A 741 -18.07 13.51 21.65
C SER A 741 -18.41 12.17 22.30
N SER A 742 -19.01 11.23 21.56
CA SER A 742 -19.42 9.91 22.09
C SER A 742 -18.39 8.81 21.83
N ILE A 743 -17.49 9.02 20.87
CA ILE A 743 -16.63 7.96 20.33
C ILE A 743 -15.35 7.74 21.15
N LYS A 744 -14.75 8.80 21.71
CA LYS A 744 -13.59 8.69 22.61
C LYS A 744 -14.04 8.95 24.05
N PRO A 745 -14.39 7.91 24.84
CA PRO A 745 -14.75 8.11 26.25
C PRO A 745 -13.54 8.66 27.01
N THR A 746 -13.75 9.74 27.76
CA THR A 746 -12.71 10.34 28.61
C THR A 746 -12.41 9.42 29.80
N VAL A 747 -11.14 9.07 30.01
CA VAL A 747 -10.71 8.21 31.13
C VAL A 747 -10.45 9.08 32.37
N GLY A 748 -11.50 9.58 33.02
CA GLY A 748 -11.37 10.53 34.13
C GLY A 748 -10.98 11.95 33.70
N SER A 749 -10.50 12.78 34.62
CA SER A 749 -10.21 14.19 34.35
C SER A 749 -8.92 14.36 33.54
N LYS A 750 -9.03 14.90 32.31
CA LYS A 750 -7.90 15.26 31.43
C LYS A 750 -6.98 14.08 31.04
N ARG A 751 -7.53 12.88 30.88
CA ARG A 751 -6.79 11.74 30.32
C ARG A 751 -7.51 11.17 29.10
N ILE A 752 -6.73 10.61 28.20
CA ILE A 752 -7.19 10.03 26.94
C ILE A 752 -6.60 8.63 26.75
N ASN A 753 -7.38 7.74 26.12
CA ASN A 753 -6.88 6.45 25.65
C ASN A 753 -5.91 6.67 24.48
N LEU A 754 -4.77 5.98 24.49
CA LEU A 754 -3.77 6.02 23.42
C LEU A 754 -4.21 5.24 22.18
N GLN A 755 -5.20 4.35 22.30
CA GLN A 755 -5.82 3.70 21.14
C GLN A 755 -6.63 4.71 20.33
N GLY A 756 -6.11 5.05 19.15
CA GLY A 756 -6.68 6.08 18.28
C GLY A 756 -7.74 5.59 17.29
N ASP A 757 -7.72 4.31 16.91
CA ASP A 757 -8.57 3.74 15.86
C ASP A 757 -10.04 3.66 16.29
N VAL A 758 -10.93 4.11 15.42
CA VAL A 758 -12.38 4.05 15.60
C VAL A 758 -13.00 3.35 14.42
N THR A 759 -13.88 2.38 14.68
CA THR A 759 -14.64 1.67 13.65
C THR A 759 -16.13 1.97 13.79
N VAL A 760 -16.77 2.36 12.69
CA VAL A 760 -18.20 2.69 12.63
C VAL A 760 -18.88 1.84 11.56
N PRO A 761 -20.05 1.24 11.83
CA PRO A 761 -20.80 0.49 10.83
C PRO A 761 -21.39 1.41 9.75
N ILE A 762 -21.35 0.96 8.50
CA ILE A 762 -22.07 1.57 7.37
C ILE A 762 -23.45 0.91 7.30
N ILE A 763 -24.50 1.72 7.41
CA ILE A 763 -25.88 1.27 7.35
C ILE A 763 -26.44 1.52 5.94
N ALA A 764 -27.05 0.51 5.31
CA ALA A 764 -27.70 0.63 4.01
C ALA A 764 -28.87 1.61 4.05
N ALA A 765 -28.98 2.46 3.02
CA ALA A 765 -30.03 3.48 2.95
C ALA A 765 -31.45 2.90 2.82
N ASN A 766 -31.58 1.74 2.16
CA ASN A 766 -32.88 1.14 1.83
C ASN A 766 -33.34 0.11 2.87
N THR A 767 -32.42 -0.70 3.39
CA THR A 767 -32.76 -1.84 4.27
C THR A 767 -32.44 -1.59 5.75
N LEU A 768 -31.63 -0.57 6.05
CA LEU A 768 -31.07 -0.32 7.39
C LEU A 768 -30.17 -1.44 7.93
N ASP A 769 -29.76 -2.38 7.08
CA ASP A 769 -28.79 -3.41 7.45
C ASP A 769 -27.38 -2.84 7.49
N ILE A 770 -26.52 -3.47 8.28
CA ILE A 770 -25.09 -3.18 8.27
C ILE A 770 -24.52 -3.85 7.01
N ILE A 771 -23.89 -3.06 6.14
CA ILE A 771 -23.28 -3.50 4.87
C ILE A 771 -21.76 -3.45 4.90
N GLY A 772 -21.19 -3.07 6.03
CA GLY A 772 -19.75 -2.96 6.22
C GLY A 772 -19.38 -2.02 7.36
N THR A 773 -18.11 -1.71 7.45
CA THR A 773 -17.50 -0.86 8.47
C THR A 773 -16.48 0.10 7.85
N VAL A 774 -16.35 1.28 8.45
CA VAL A 774 -15.28 2.24 8.17
C VAL A 774 -14.42 2.39 9.40
N THR A 775 -13.12 2.19 9.24
CA THR A 775 -12.12 2.45 10.28
C THR A 775 -11.41 3.76 9.98
N PHE A 776 -11.32 4.65 10.97
CA PHE A 776 -10.67 5.94 10.83
C PHE A 776 -10.07 6.40 12.17
N ASN A 777 -9.13 7.34 12.11
CA ASN A 777 -8.58 8.06 13.25
C ASN A 777 -8.91 9.55 13.12
N PHE A 778 -9.00 10.26 14.24
CA PHE A 778 -9.16 11.71 14.24
C PHE A 778 -8.37 12.40 15.36
N LEU A 779 -7.88 13.60 15.05
CA LEU A 779 -7.18 14.50 15.97
C LEU A 779 -7.91 15.86 16.02
N ILE A 780 -8.17 16.35 17.23
CA ILE A 780 -8.77 17.67 17.47
C ILE A 780 -7.70 18.59 18.04
N ILE A 781 -7.45 19.71 17.34
CA ILE A 781 -6.52 20.75 17.77
C ILE A 781 -7.31 22.00 18.14
N THR A 782 -7.24 22.39 19.41
CA THR A 782 -7.88 23.62 19.91
C THR A 782 -6.96 24.82 19.79
N PRO A 783 -7.48 26.06 19.61
CA PRO A 783 -6.64 27.25 19.61
C PRO A 783 -6.04 27.52 21.00
N PHE A 784 -4.84 28.11 21.03
CA PHE A 784 -4.14 28.54 22.25
C PHE A 784 -3.93 30.06 22.21
N LYS A 785 -4.12 30.74 23.34
CA LYS A 785 -3.96 32.20 23.45
C LYS A 785 -3.11 32.55 24.66
N HIS A 786 -2.10 33.40 24.46
CA HIS A 786 -1.21 33.87 25.51
C HIS A 786 -0.77 35.33 25.28
N PRO A 787 -0.66 36.19 26.31
CA PRO A 787 -0.28 37.61 26.16
C PRO A 787 1.08 37.84 25.49
N ASN A 788 2.06 36.96 25.72
CA ASN A 788 3.42 37.07 25.17
C ASN A 788 3.58 36.45 23.77
N MET A 789 2.48 36.01 23.14
CA MET A 789 2.53 35.44 21.80
C MET A 789 2.63 36.56 20.76
N SER A 790 3.71 36.59 19.99
CA SER A 790 3.90 37.57 18.92
C SER A 790 4.34 36.91 17.61
N ILE A 791 3.90 37.46 16.48
CA ILE A 791 4.39 37.08 15.15
C ILE A 791 5.59 37.98 14.86
N THR A 792 6.79 37.58 15.25
CA THR A 792 8.01 38.37 15.01
C THR A 792 8.77 37.81 13.79
N GLU A 793 8.82 38.58 12.69
CA GLU A 793 9.56 38.22 11.47
C GLU A 793 11.07 38.03 11.67
N ASN A 794 11.63 38.58 12.76
CA ASN A 794 13.07 38.58 13.03
C ASN A 794 13.57 37.38 13.85
N GLN A 795 12.68 36.62 14.50
CA GLN A 795 13.03 35.42 15.29
C GLN A 795 12.72 34.11 14.54
N THR A 796 12.00 34.20 13.43
CA THR A 796 11.50 33.06 12.64
C THR A 796 12.50 32.52 11.62
N TYR A 797 13.76 33.00 11.65
CA TYR A 797 14.75 32.68 10.64
C TYR A 797 16.02 32.09 11.27
N TRP A 798 16.22 30.78 11.06
CA TRP A 798 17.46 30.04 11.30
C TRP A 798 18.58 30.47 10.31
N LYS A 799 18.74 31.78 10.07
CA LYS A 799 19.44 32.36 8.91
C LYS A 799 20.86 32.87 9.19
N SER A 800 21.48 32.51 10.30
CA SER A 800 22.89 32.89 10.59
C SER A 800 23.87 31.71 10.51
N MET A 801 23.60 30.69 9.69
CA MET A 801 24.42 29.49 9.58
C MET A 801 25.57 29.70 8.60
N ALA A 802 26.79 29.95 9.08
CA ALA A 802 28.01 29.74 8.30
C ALA A 802 28.64 28.36 8.56
N SER A 803 28.33 27.75 9.72
CA SER A 803 28.90 26.48 10.20
C SER A 803 27.83 25.59 10.85
N THR A 804 27.99 24.26 10.76
CA THR A 804 27.13 23.27 11.43
C THR A 804 27.12 23.48 12.94
N MET A 805 25.94 23.49 13.59
CA MET A 805 25.89 23.63 15.05
C MET A 805 25.99 22.31 15.79
N VAL A 806 26.46 22.43 17.03
CA VAL A 806 26.55 21.33 17.98
C VAL A 806 25.49 21.54 19.06
N ILE A 807 24.53 20.62 19.12
CA ILE A 807 23.53 20.55 20.19
C ILE A 807 24.05 19.57 21.24
N GLY A 808 24.22 20.05 22.46
CA GLY A 808 24.68 19.23 23.56
C GLY A 808 23.55 18.38 24.11
N HIS A 809 23.69 17.06 23.97
CA HIS A 809 22.88 16.11 24.71
C HIS A 809 23.42 15.99 26.16
N ARG A 810 22.56 15.52 27.07
CA ARG A 810 22.86 15.41 28.51
C ARG A 810 24.11 14.56 28.78
N GLY A 811 25.20 15.23 29.18
CA GLY A 811 26.36 14.66 29.87
C GLY A 811 26.87 13.29 29.38
N LEU A 812 27.63 13.27 28.28
CA LEU A 812 28.46 12.14 27.84
C LEU A 812 27.77 10.82 27.48
N GLY A 813 26.44 10.63 27.62
CA GLY A 813 25.75 9.38 27.21
C GLY A 813 26.37 8.11 27.82
N LYS A 814 27.22 8.26 28.85
CA LYS A 814 27.99 7.19 29.46
C LYS A 814 27.23 6.71 30.68
N ASN A 815 26.05 6.16 30.46
CA ASN A 815 25.49 5.13 31.32
C ASN A 815 26.18 3.80 30.99
N MET A 816 27.51 3.79 30.91
CA MET A 816 28.31 2.59 30.67
C MET A 816 28.83 2.13 32.03
N ALA A 817 28.78 0.83 32.31
CA ALA A 817 29.29 0.27 33.58
C ALA A 817 30.80 0.56 33.83
N GLY A 818 31.53 1.03 32.81
CA GLY A 818 32.98 1.28 32.85
C GLY A 818 33.39 2.52 33.66
N ARG A 819 34.33 2.34 34.59
CA ARG A 819 34.87 3.37 35.51
C ARG A 819 35.93 4.30 34.91
N LYS A 820 35.85 4.65 33.62
CA LYS A 820 36.94 5.37 32.91
C LYS A 820 36.93 6.90 33.13
N SER A 821 35.85 7.50 33.64
CA SER A 821 35.76 8.94 33.91
C SER A 821 34.65 9.27 34.91
N LEU A 822 34.76 10.39 35.62
CA LEU A 822 33.71 10.95 36.46
C LEU A 822 32.46 11.27 35.61
N GLN A 823 31.36 10.57 35.86
CA GLN A 823 30.10 10.75 35.15
C GLN A 823 29.21 11.75 35.91
N LEU A 824 28.81 12.82 35.23
CA LEU A 824 27.76 13.72 35.71
C LEU A 824 26.42 13.02 35.55
N GLY A 825 25.57 13.05 36.58
CA GLY A 825 24.26 12.43 36.54
C GLY A 825 23.36 13.09 35.48
N GLU A 826 22.60 12.27 34.78
CA GLU A 826 21.69 12.70 33.72
C GLU A 826 20.49 13.45 34.31
N ASN A 827 19.90 14.36 33.53
CA ASN A 827 18.74 15.20 33.91
C ASN A 827 19.03 16.17 35.06
N THR A 828 20.30 16.42 35.36
CA THR A 828 20.72 17.40 36.36
C THR A 828 20.99 18.74 35.70
N ILE A 829 20.69 19.83 36.40
CA ILE A 829 21.00 21.19 35.92
C ILE A 829 22.51 21.36 35.67
N GLN A 830 23.34 20.70 36.46
CA GLN A 830 24.79 20.69 36.29
C GLN A 830 25.24 20.05 34.97
N SER A 831 24.58 18.97 34.53
CA SER A 831 24.89 18.33 33.24
C SER A 831 24.64 19.27 32.05
N PHE A 832 23.56 20.05 32.12
CA PHE A 832 23.21 21.05 31.11
C PHE A 832 24.16 22.26 31.12
N ILE A 833 24.56 22.74 32.30
CA ILE A 833 25.58 23.80 32.43
C ILE A 833 26.93 23.32 31.86
N ALA A 834 27.32 22.08 32.13
CA ALA A 834 28.55 21.51 31.62
C ALA A 834 28.53 21.45 30.07
N ALA A 835 27.45 20.98 29.46
CA ALA A 835 27.31 20.94 28.00
C ALA A 835 27.42 22.34 27.38
N ALA A 836 26.77 23.35 27.98
CA ALA A 836 26.87 24.74 27.55
C ALA A 836 28.30 25.29 27.65
N ASN A 837 28.98 25.06 28.79
CA ASN A 837 30.37 25.50 29.00
C ASN A 837 31.37 24.81 28.06
N LEU A 838 31.09 23.57 27.63
CA LEU A 838 31.89 22.84 26.66
C LEU A 838 31.65 23.32 25.21
N GLY A 839 30.74 24.26 25.01
CA GLY A 839 30.54 24.95 23.75
C GLY A 839 29.34 24.48 22.93
N ALA A 840 28.32 23.89 23.54
CA ALA A 840 27.06 23.60 22.87
C ALA A 840 26.25 24.89 22.62
N SER A 841 25.70 25.05 21.42
CA SER A 841 24.84 26.19 21.08
C SER A 841 23.44 26.06 21.69
N TYR A 842 22.94 24.82 21.73
CA TYR A 842 21.68 24.44 22.35
C TYR A 842 21.89 23.28 23.31
N VAL A 843 21.05 23.19 24.32
CA VAL A 843 20.97 22.04 25.21
C VAL A 843 19.60 21.37 25.04
N GLU A 844 19.61 20.06 24.87
CA GLU A 844 18.39 19.26 24.74
C GLU A 844 17.81 18.89 26.10
N VAL A 845 16.51 19.16 26.28
CA VAL A 845 15.78 18.87 27.50
C VAL A 845 14.47 18.14 27.22
N ASN A 846 14.29 17.02 27.91
CA ASN A 846 13.12 16.15 27.80
C ASN A 846 12.05 16.58 28.82
N VAL A 847 10.88 17.01 28.34
CA VAL A 847 9.78 17.49 29.18
C VAL A 847 8.64 16.47 29.20
N GLN A 848 8.22 16.10 30.41
CA GLN A 848 7.02 15.31 30.70
C GLN A 848 6.13 16.02 31.72
N LEU A 849 4.88 15.58 31.87
CA LEU A 849 3.97 16.10 32.89
C LEU A 849 3.75 15.09 34.01
N THR A 850 3.74 15.59 35.25
CA THR A 850 3.29 14.85 36.43
C THR A 850 1.76 14.75 36.46
N LYS A 851 1.22 13.95 37.40
CA LYS A 851 -0.22 13.80 37.65
C LYS A 851 -0.92 15.15 37.88
N ASP A 852 -0.25 16.10 38.52
CA ASP A 852 -0.78 17.44 38.82
C ASP A 852 -0.55 18.44 37.68
N HIS A 853 -0.16 17.96 36.49
CA HIS A 853 0.11 18.77 35.30
C HIS A 853 1.24 19.79 35.51
N VAL A 854 2.34 19.36 36.12
CA VAL A 854 3.55 20.18 36.26
C VAL A 854 4.63 19.66 35.31
N PRO A 855 5.21 20.54 34.44
CA PRO A 855 6.32 20.15 33.56
C PRO A 855 7.61 19.84 34.33
N VAL A 856 8.04 18.59 34.24
CA VAL A 856 9.27 18.06 34.85
C VAL A 856 10.25 17.61 33.79
N ILE A 857 11.55 17.65 34.11
CA ILE A 857 12.62 17.23 33.22
C ILE A 857 12.98 15.77 33.52
N TYR A 858 12.55 14.87 32.64
CA TYR A 858 12.82 13.44 32.79
C TYR A 858 12.71 12.72 31.45
N HIS A 859 13.66 11.83 31.17
CA HIS A 859 13.82 11.22 29.84
C HIS A 859 13.26 9.80 29.74
N ASP A 860 13.14 9.05 30.84
CA ASP A 860 12.51 7.72 30.80
C ASP A 860 11.01 7.87 31.03
N PHE A 861 10.18 7.00 30.47
CA PHE A 861 8.74 7.03 30.79
C PHE A 861 8.46 6.52 32.21
N LEU A 862 9.29 5.59 32.69
CA LEU A 862 9.20 4.95 34.00
C LEU A 862 10.24 5.49 34.99
N VAL A 863 9.81 5.75 36.22
CA VAL A 863 10.66 6.20 37.32
C VAL A 863 11.05 4.99 38.18
N SER A 864 12.07 4.25 37.73
CA SER A 864 12.60 3.04 38.39
C SER A 864 13.18 3.33 39.78
N GLU A 865 13.50 4.59 40.06
CA GLU A 865 13.96 5.12 41.34
C GLU A 865 12.96 4.92 42.48
N THR A 866 11.69 4.65 42.18
CA THR A 866 10.67 4.30 43.18
C THR A 866 10.86 2.87 43.72
N GLY A 867 11.62 2.01 43.03
CA GLY A 867 11.66 0.57 43.28
C GLY A 867 10.47 -0.20 42.68
N ILE A 868 9.55 0.52 42.01
CA ILE A 868 8.46 -0.01 41.21
C ILE A 868 8.52 0.64 39.81
N ASP A 869 7.83 0.06 38.83
CA ASP A 869 7.78 0.61 37.47
C ASP A 869 6.61 1.60 37.37
N ALA A 870 6.80 2.83 37.87
CA ALA A 870 5.77 3.87 37.91
C ALA A 870 5.95 4.92 36.80
N PRO A 871 4.94 5.17 35.94
CA PRO A 871 5.02 6.23 34.93
C PRO A 871 5.02 7.64 35.52
N VAL A 872 5.75 8.58 34.90
CA VAL A 872 5.85 9.98 35.39
C VAL A 872 4.46 10.64 35.58
N HIS A 873 3.54 10.40 34.65
CA HIS A 873 2.20 10.99 34.67
C HIS A 873 1.27 10.40 35.76
N THR A 874 1.73 9.39 36.51
CA THR A 874 1.02 8.82 37.66
C THR A 874 1.48 9.41 39.00
N LEU A 875 2.66 10.03 39.04
CA LEU A 875 3.27 10.61 40.24
C LEU A 875 2.89 12.09 40.39
N THR A 876 2.62 12.54 41.61
CA THR A 876 2.48 13.97 41.91
C THR A 876 3.84 14.67 41.84
N LEU A 877 3.87 15.99 41.70
CA LEU A 877 5.14 16.74 41.72
C LEU A 877 5.92 16.49 43.01
N GLU A 878 5.23 16.53 44.15
CA GLU A 878 5.85 16.31 45.47
C GLU A 878 6.45 14.91 45.57
N GLN A 879 5.72 13.88 45.11
CA GLN A 879 6.23 12.51 45.04
C GLN A 879 7.47 12.43 44.15
N PHE A 880 7.41 13.03 42.96
CA PHE A 880 8.52 13.04 42.01
C PHE A 880 9.78 13.69 42.60
N LEU A 881 9.66 14.89 43.18
CA LEU A 881 10.80 15.59 43.78
C LEU A 881 11.34 14.86 45.02
N HIS A 882 10.47 14.32 45.88
CA HIS A 882 10.89 13.62 47.10
C HIS A 882 11.68 12.33 46.82
N LEU A 883 11.47 11.67 45.67
CA LEU A 883 12.30 10.54 45.24
C LEU A 883 13.79 10.91 45.09
N SER A 884 14.08 12.19 44.87
CA SER A 884 15.44 12.73 44.84
C SER A 884 15.96 13.12 46.23
N GLU A 885 15.09 13.56 47.14
CA GLU A 885 15.42 14.04 48.48
C GLU A 885 15.56 12.95 49.55
N ALA A 886 14.79 11.85 49.44
CA ALA A 886 14.89 10.66 50.31
C ALA A 886 16.28 9.99 50.26
N ARG A 887 17.19 10.55 49.48
CA ARG A 887 18.57 10.17 49.29
C ARG A 887 19.52 10.97 50.19
N GLY A 888 19.16 12.10 50.79
CA GLY A 888 20.04 12.77 51.77
C GLY A 888 20.28 11.90 53.03
N PRO A 889 21.44 11.97 53.72
CA PRO A 889 21.58 11.31 55.01
C PRO A 889 20.51 11.88 55.94
N ARG A 890 19.56 11.06 56.38
CA ARG A 890 18.69 11.43 57.50
C ARG A 890 19.58 11.55 58.73
N GLU A 891 19.59 12.74 59.36
CA GLU A 891 19.93 12.83 60.78
C GLU A 891 18.91 11.97 61.54
N SER A 892 19.30 10.75 61.86
CA SER A 892 18.56 9.88 62.75
C SER A 892 18.82 10.30 64.20
N GLY A 893 17.86 11.00 64.80
CA GLY A 893 17.73 11.15 66.25
C GLY A 893 16.68 12.21 66.59
N GLY A 894 15.55 11.94 67.23
CA GLY A 894 14.97 10.72 67.76
C GLY A 894 13.60 11.09 68.34
N LEU A 895 12.62 10.19 68.25
CA LEU A 895 11.37 10.27 69.01
C LEU A 895 11.15 8.92 69.69
N GLY A 896 11.53 8.86 70.97
CA GLY A 896 11.18 7.81 71.92
C GLY A 896 11.12 8.47 73.29
N GLY A 897 9.91 8.69 73.79
CA GLY A 897 9.68 9.47 75.01
C GLY A 897 10.16 8.77 76.27
N SER A 898 10.70 9.56 77.20
CA SER A 898 10.51 9.33 78.63
C SER A 898 10.63 10.66 79.38
N SER A 899 9.57 10.96 80.12
CA SER A 899 9.40 12.10 81.00
C SER A 899 10.46 12.17 82.10
N LYS A 900 11.09 13.34 82.31
CA LYS A 900 11.41 13.91 83.63
C LYS A 900 11.92 15.36 83.54
N ALA A 901 11.17 16.23 84.22
CA ALA A 901 11.51 17.47 84.94
C ALA A 901 12.66 18.39 84.48
N ILE A 902 12.27 19.61 84.10
CA ILE A 902 12.76 20.95 84.53
C ILE A 902 14.16 21.04 85.15
N ASP A 903 15.06 21.81 84.51
CA ASP A 903 15.77 22.92 85.17
C ASP A 903 16.29 23.95 84.13
N PRO A 904 16.07 25.28 84.29
CA PRO A 904 16.49 26.30 83.33
C PRO A 904 17.70 27.10 83.84
N HIS A 905 18.90 26.84 83.35
CA HIS A 905 20.04 27.76 83.51
C HIS A 905 21.17 27.46 82.51
N LEU A 906 21.21 28.19 81.39
CA LEU A 906 22.30 29.12 81.05
C LEU A 906 22.08 29.63 79.63
N ALA A 907 21.91 30.94 79.54
CA ALA A 907 21.98 31.69 78.30
C ALA A 907 23.43 31.83 77.82
N ASP A 908 23.53 32.16 76.53
CA ASP A 908 24.60 32.91 75.87
C ASP A 908 25.75 32.10 75.22
N LEU A 909 25.73 32.07 73.87
CA LEU A 909 26.64 32.88 73.06
C LEU A 909 26.36 32.66 71.57
N ARG A 910 25.93 33.72 70.90
CA ARG A 910 25.98 33.85 69.44
C ARG A 910 27.43 34.08 69.02
N THR A 911 27.90 33.37 67.98
CA THR A 911 28.77 33.99 66.95
C THR A 911 28.83 33.14 65.69
N SER A 912 28.71 33.86 64.58
CA SER A 912 28.80 33.44 63.19
C SER A 912 30.15 32.85 62.81
N ALA A 913 30.17 31.72 62.10
CA ALA A 913 31.22 31.41 61.14
C ALA A 913 30.71 30.42 60.08
N ALA A 914 30.74 30.86 58.82
CA ALA A 914 30.46 30.06 57.63
C ALA A 914 31.30 28.76 57.64
N ARG A 915 30.62 27.61 57.62
CA ARG A 915 31.29 26.30 57.52
C ARG A 915 31.40 25.91 56.05
N ARG A 916 32.61 26.04 55.51
CA ARG A 916 33.06 25.47 54.23
C ARG A 916 32.66 23.99 54.15
N GLN A 917 32.04 23.58 53.04
CA GLN A 917 31.88 22.16 52.68
C GLN A 917 33.27 21.55 52.47
N ARG A 918 33.66 20.64 53.35
CA ARG A 918 34.80 19.73 53.12
C ARG A 918 34.29 18.53 52.34
N SER A 919 35.01 18.20 51.27
CA SER A 919 34.94 16.91 50.57
C SER A 919 35.21 15.77 51.55
N MET A 920 34.30 14.80 51.66
CA MET A 920 34.50 13.57 52.42
C MET A 920 34.65 12.39 51.45
N SER A 921 35.70 11.61 51.72
CA SER A 921 36.18 10.44 50.99
C SER A 921 35.38 9.18 51.30
N VAL A 922 35.32 8.30 50.30
CA VAL A 922 35.41 6.82 50.34
C VAL A 922 35.07 6.17 51.69
N GLY A 923 33.85 5.64 51.81
CA GLY A 923 33.51 4.66 52.84
C GLY A 923 32.07 4.74 53.33
N GLU A 924 31.09 4.28 52.54
CA GLU A 924 29.74 3.91 53.01
C GLU A 924 29.11 2.88 52.04
N GLU A 925 29.43 1.59 52.22
CA GLU A 925 28.83 0.48 51.42
C GLU A 925 27.41 0.09 51.88
N PHE A 926 26.94 0.54 53.05
CA PHE A 926 25.67 0.06 53.61
C PHE A 926 24.40 0.70 53.02
N VAL A 927 24.46 1.95 52.51
CA VAL A 927 23.28 2.65 51.99
C VAL A 927 23.02 2.36 50.50
N SER A 928 24.07 2.00 49.75
CA SER A 928 23.97 1.60 48.34
C SER A 928 23.20 0.27 48.17
N SER A 929 23.33 -0.65 49.14
CA SER A 929 22.70 -1.98 49.13
C SER A 929 21.17 -1.95 49.04
N VAL A 930 20.50 -1.11 49.85
CA VAL A 930 19.03 -1.12 49.96
C VAL A 930 18.35 -0.61 48.69
N MET A 931 18.95 0.38 48.02
CA MET A 931 18.39 0.94 46.78
C MET A 931 18.62 0.00 45.60
N SER A 932 19.82 -0.58 45.48
CA SER A 932 20.10 -1.61 44.48
C SER A 932 19.20 -2.83 44.67
N GLU A 933 18.89 -3.22 45.90
CA GLU A 933 17.90 -4.27 46.19
C GLU A 933 16.49 -3.90 45.77
N LYS A 934 16.01 -2.68 46.06
CA LYS A 934 14.69 -2.21 45.60
C LYS A 934 14.60 -2.16 44.08
N MET A 935 15.62 -1.64 43.41
CA MET A 935 15.65 -1.49 41.96
C MET A 935 15.84 -2.81 41.23
N LYS A 936 16.40 -3.85 41.87
CA LYS A 936 16.58 -5.19 41.26
C LYS A 936 15.30 -5.77 40.67
N HIS A 937 14.15 -5.42 41.24
CA HIS A 937 12.85 -5.91 40.81
C HIS A 937 12.22 -5.08 39.67
N THR A 938 12.73 -3.86 39.42
CA THR A 938 12.28 -2.99 38.33
C THR A 938 12.72 -3.55 36.98
N ARG A 939 11.90 -3.34 35.97
CA ARG A 939 12.11 -3.88 34.64
C ARG A 939 13.36 -3.30 33.96
N ASP A 940 13.60 -2.01 34.10
CA ASP A 940 14.81 -1.36 33.58
C ASP A 940 16.10 -2.02 34.09
N PHE A 941 16.13 -2.34 35.39
CA PHE A 941 17.28 -3.03 35.99
C PHE A 941 17.38 -4.48 35.51
N LYS A 942 16.26 -5.19 35.32
CA LYS A 942 16.26 -6.55 34.74
C LYS A 942 16.74 -6.58 33.29
N LYS A 943 16.37 -5.58 32.48
CA LYS A 943 16.74 -5.48 31.06
C LYS A 943 18.18 -5.00 30.86
N LYS A 944 18.60 -3.94 31.56
CA LYS A 944 19.92 -3.29 31.38
C LYS A 944 20.99 -3.81 32.35
N GLY A 945 20.61 -4.47 33.45
CA GLY A 945 21.52 -4.94 34.51
C GLY A 945 22.02 -3.83 35.46
N PHE A 946 21.75 -2.56 35.14
CA PHE A 946 22.06 -1.41 35.95
C PHE A 946 21.12 -0.25 35.58
N LYS A 947 20.95 0.72 36.48
CA LYS A 947 20.31 2.01 36.17
C LYS A 947 21.36 3.12 36.31
N GLY A 948 21.47 3.96 35.29
CA GLY A 948 22.20 5.22 35.37
C GLY A 948 21.72 6.06 36.55
N ASN A 949 22.58 6.90 37.13
CA ASN A 949 22.22 7.71 38.30
C ASN A 949 21.85 6.90 39.57
N THR A 950 22.46 5.73 39.78
CA THR A 950 22.51 5.06 41.10
C THR A 950 23.69 5.59 41.93
N ARG A 951 23.54 5.69 43.26
CA ARG A 951 24.54 6.35 44.13
C ARG A 951 25.79 5.48 44.32
N GLY A 952 26.96 6.04 44.02
CA GLY A 952 28.27 5.41 44.24
C GLY A 952 29.31 5.66 43.13
N SER A 953 28.88 5.98 41.91
CA SER A 953 29.78 6.17 40.74
C SER A 953 29.54 7.44 39.92
N HIS A 954 28.49 8.21 40.22
CA HIS A 954 28.06 9.40 39.46
C HIS A 954 27.76 10.58 40.40
N ILE A 955 27.97 11.82 39.94
CA ILE A 955 27.54 13.04 40.66
C ILE A 955 26.05 13.26 40.44
N GLN A 956 25.23 13.19 41.49
CA GLN A 956 23.77 13.40 41.40
C GLN A 956 23.35 14.78 41.88
N ALA A 957 22.30 15.33 41.25
CA ALA A 957 21.56 16.50 41.70
C ALA A 957 20.06 16.14 41.79
N PRO A 958 19.24 16.91 42.54
CA PRO A 958 17.81 16.67 42.60
C PRO A 958 17.14 16.78 41.22
N PHE A 959 16.01 16.09 41.05
CA PHE A 959 15.20 16.22 39.84
C PHE A 959 14.77 17.67 39.65
N ALA A 960 14.67 18.12 38.40
CA ALA A 960 14.40 19.51 38.07
C ALA A 960 13.05 19.67 37.37
N THR A 961 12.40 20.80 37.63
CA THR A 961 11.24 21.26 36.87
C THR A 961 11.69 22.12 35.68
N LEU A 962 10.83 22.25 34.67
CA LEU A 962 11.10 23.15 33.53
C LEU A 962 11.28 24.60 34.01
N GLU A 963 10.52 25.01 35.02
CA GLU A 963 10.60 26.35 35.60
C GLU A 963 11.97 26.63 36.26
N GLU A 964 12.51 25.66 37.00
CA GLU A 964 13.84 25.79 37.59
C GLU A 964 14.94 25.90 36.53
N LEU A 965 14.78 25.18 35.43
CA LEU A 965 15.74 25.18 34.32
C LEU A 965 15.83 26.56 33.66
N PHE A 966 14.68 27.22 33.42
CA PHE A 966 14.65 28.59 32.91
C PHE A 966 15.31 29.60 33.84
N LYS A 967 15.15 29.42 35.16
CA LYS A 967 15.72 30.32 36.18
C LYS A 967 17.22 30.13 36.38
N LYS A 968 17.72 28.89 36.34
CA LYS A 968 19.11 28.56 36.70
C LYS A 968 20.09 28.56 35.52
N LEU A 969 19.64 28.29 34.29
CA LEU A 969 20.52 28.34 33.11
C LEU A 969 20.70 29.76 32.56
N PRO A 970 21.90 30.14 32.07
CA PRO A 970 22.14 31.44 31.43
C PRO A 970 21.24 31.68 30.22
N LYS A 971 20.81 32.93 29.98
CA LYS A 971 19.96 33.31 28.84
C LYS A 971 20.61 33.13 27.47
N GLU A 972 21.93 33.10 27.42
CA GLU A 972 22.73 32.89 26.19
C GLU A 972 22.61 31.47 25.63
N VAL A 973 22.29 30.48 26.48
CA VAL A 973 22.17 29.08 26.06
C VAL A 973 20.79 28.82 25.48
N GLY A 974 20.73 28.34 24.24
CA GLY A 974 19.47 27.96 23.59
C GLY A 974 18.91 26.64 24.10
N PHE A 975 17.58 26.47 24.03
CA PHE A 975 16.89 25.24 24.44
C PHE A 975 16.31 24.50 23.24
N ASN A 976 16.64 23.21 23.11
CA ASN A 976 15.86 22.26 22.33
C ASN A 976 14.94 21.51 23.31
N ILE A 977 13.66 21.87 23.34
CA ILE A 977 12.67 21.27 24.24
C ILE A 977 12.01 20.10 23.51
N GLU A 978 12.40 18.90 23.90
CA GLU A 978 11.79 17.65 23.46
C GLU A 978 10.54 17.37 24.31
N LEU A 979 9.36 17.40 23.68
CA LEU A 979 8.11 17.01 24.31
C LEU A 979 7.97 15.49 24.23
N LYS A 980 8.22 14.82 25.35
CA LYS A 980 8.17 13.37 25.45
C LYS A 980 6.77 12.92 25.83
N TYR A 981 6.07 12.35 24.86
CA TYR A 981 4.70 11.86 25.01
C TYR A 981 4.60 10.43 24.49
N PRO A 982 4.10 9.47 25.28
CA PRO A 982 4.13 8.06 24.92
C PRO A 982 3.17 7.76 23.76
N MET A 983 3.65 7.00 22.78
CA MET A 983 2.82 6.35 21.77
C MET A 983 2.26 5.01 22.28
N LEU A 984 1.21 4.47 21.65
CA LEU A 984 0.58 3.23 22.10
C LEU A 984 1.57 2.05 22.15
N HIS A 985 2.35 1.86 21.09
CA HIS A 985 3.34 0.78 21.03
C HIS A 985 4.44 0.93 22.10
N GLU A 986 4.91 2.15 22.34
CA GLU A 986 5.88 2.41 23.41
C GLU A 986 5.27 2.09 24.78
N SER A 987 4.02 2.48 25.05
CA SER A 987 3.36 2.12 26.32
C SER A 987 3.20 0.60 26.48
N GLU A 988 2.88 -0.13 25.41
CA GLU A 988 2.75 -1.60 25.44
C GLU A 988 4.11 -2.29 25.64
N GLU A 989 5.14 -1.87 24.90
CA GLU A 989 6.51 -2.33 25.10
C GLU A 989 7.01 -2.00 26.50
N GLU A 990 6.58 -0.84 27.01
CA GLU A 990 6.98 -0.39 28.32
C GLU A 990 6.13 -0.97 29.48
N GLU A 991 5.15 -1.85 29.19
CA GLU A 991 4.18 -2.41 30.15
C GLU A 991 3.46 -1.33 30.99
N MET A 992 3.23 -0.17 30.38
CA MET A 992 2.53 0.95 30.97
C MET A 992 1.02 0.89 30.71
N ASP A 993 0.26 1.65 31.50
CA ASP A 993 -1.16 1.86 31.23
C ASP A 993 -1.39 2.46 29.82
N THR A 994 -2.46 2.04 29.14
CA THR A 994 -2.80 2.49 27.78
C THR A 994 -3.47 3.88 27.72
N TYR A 995 -3.38 4.66 28.78
CA TYR A 995 -3.89 6.03 28.84
C TYR A 995 -2.76 7.03 29.14
N ALA A 996 -2.94 8.27 28.70
CA ALA A 996 -2.01 9.36 28.98
C ALA A 996 -2.76 10.67 29.25
N VAL A 997 -2.02 11.74 29.57
CA VAL A 997 -2.58 13.09 29.72
C VAL A 997 -3.18 13.54 28.38
N GLU A 998 -4.34 14.18 28.39
CA GLU A 998 -4.97 14.65 27.15
C GLU A 998 -4.05 15.63 26.38
N LEU A 999 -3.90 15.40 25.07
CA LEU A 999 -2.90 16.06 24.20
C LEU A 999 -2.97 17.59 24.23
N ASN A 1000 -4.17 18.18 24.14
CA ASN A 1000 -4.31 19.63 24.16
C ASN A 1000 -3.87 20.21 25.51
N SER A 1001 -4.34 19.62 26.61
CA SER A 1001 -3.96 20.02 27.96
C SER A 1001 -2.45 19.82 28.20
N PHE A 1002 -1.84 18.79 27.64
CA PHE A 1002 -0.40 18.55 27.73
C PHE A 1002 0.38 19.71 27.09
N VAL A 1003 0.07 20.01 25.83
CA VAL A 1003 0.76 21.07 25.07
C VAL A 1003 0.47 22.45 25.65
N ASP A 1004 -0.77 22.77 26.04
CA ASP A 1004 -1.14 24.07 26.59
C ASP A 1004 -0.41 24.38 27.91
N THR A 1005 -0.23 23.36 28.76
CA THR A 1005 0.50 23.49 30.03
C THR A 1005 1.97 23.82 29.79
N VAL A 1006 2.61 23.13 28.84
CA VAL A 1006 4.01 23.37 28.49
C VAL A 1006 4.18 24.74 27.82
N LEU A 1007 3.31 25.08 26.85
CA LEU A 1007 3.35 26.37 26.15
C LEU A 1007 3.17 27.54 27.12
N THR A 1008 2.24 27.45 28.06
CA THR A 1008 2.03 28.49 29.09
C THR A 1008 3.33 28.76 29.85
N LYS A 1009 3.96 27.70 30.38
CA LYS A 1009 5.24 27.84 31.11
C LYS A 1009 6.39 28.36 30.26
N VAL A 1010 6.45 27.96 28.99
CA VAL A 1010 7.46 28.46 28.04
C VAL A 1010 7.28 29.94 27.75
N TYR A 1011 6.05 30.41 27.48
CA TYR A 1011 5.81 31.82 27.21
C TYR A 1011 5.91 32.73 28.45
N ASP A 1012 5.67 32.19 29.64
CA ASP A 1012 5.86 32.92 30.90
C ASP A 1012 7.35 33.18 31.20
N LEU A 1013 8.23 32.21 30.92
CA LEU A 1013 9.61 32.22 31.40
C LEU A 1013 10.69 32.32 30.30
N GLY A 1014 10.33 32.04 29.04
CA GLY A 1014 11.26 31.91 27.91
C GLY A 1014 11.66 33.21 27.21
N GLN A 1015 11.22 34.38 27.70
CA GLN A 1015 11.46 35.66 27.01
C GLN A 1015 12.97 35.97 26.84
N GLY A 1016 13.38 36.16 25.58
CA GLY A 1016 14.74 36.55 25.20
C GLY A 1016 15.74 35.40 25.09
N ARG A 1017 15.28 34.14 25.03
CA ARG A 1017 16.10 32.94 24.79
C ARG A 1017 15.75 32.30 23.45
N ASN A 1018 16.75 31.75 22.76
CA ASN A 1018 16.53 30.96 21.54
C ASN A 1018 15.97 29.58 21.91
N MET A 1019 14.84 29.20 21.30
CA MET A 1019 14.13 27.97 21.64
C MET A 1019 13.70 27.23 20.39
N ILE A 1020 13.66 25.89 20.48
CA ILE A 1020 13.14 24.99 19.45
C ILE A 1020 12.31 23.92 20.15
N PHE A 1021 11.19 23.55 19.56
CA PHE A 1021 10.44 22.38 20.00
C PHE A 1021 10.72 21.18 19.13
N SER A 1022 10.71 20.01 19.76
CA SER A 1022 10.94 18.77 19.06
C SER A 1022 10.14 17.62 19.71
N SER A 1023 9.71 16.62 18.94
CA SER A 1023 9.02 15.44 19.48
C SER A 1023 9.09 14.26 18.50
N PHE A 1024 9.12 13.04 19.04
CA PHE A 1024 8.91 11.79 18.29
C PHE A 1024 7.43 11.57 17.93
N ASN A 1025 6.51 12.16 18.70
CA ASN A 1025 5.09 12.00 18.49
C ASN A 1025 4.60 12.99 17.41
N PRO A 1026 4.08 12.52 16.26
CA PRO A 1026 3.68 13.42 15.18
C PRO A 1026 2.49 14.31 15.56
N ASP A 1027 1.57 13.83 16.40
CA ASP A 1027 0.41 14.62 16.84
C ASP A 1027 0.85 15.80 17.71
N ILE A 1028 1.86 15.61 18.57
CA ILE A 1028 2.46 16.71 19.35
C ILE A 1028 3.08 17.76 18.42
N CYS A 1029 3.80 17.34 17.36
CA CYS A 1029 4.34 18.27 16.37
C CYS A 1029 3.24 19.08 15.67
N LEU A 1030 2.11 18.46 15.33
CA LEU A 1030 0.96 19.15 14.75
C LEU A 1030 0.36 20.17 15.73
N LEU A 1031 0.11 19.76 16.98
CA LEU A 1031 -0.43 20.65 18.01
C LEU A 1031 0.49 21.86 18.20
N LEU A 1032 1.80 21.65 18.32
CA LEU A 1032 2.77 22.75 18.47
C LEU A 1032 2.79 23.68 17.26
N SER A 1033 2.72 23.15 16.04
CA SER A 1033 2.71 23.97 14.82
C SER A 1033 1.44 24.81 14.68
N PHE A 1034 0.30 24.31 15.14
CA PHE A 1034 -0.99 24.99 15.01
C PHE A 1034 -1.38 25.82 16.23
N LYS A 1035 -0.79 25.60 17.40
CA LYS A 1035 -1.08 26.37 18.62
C LYS A 1035 -0.21 27.61 18.79
N GLN A 1036 0.97 27.65 18.19
CA GLN A 1036 1.89 28.77 18.38
C GLN A 1036 2.67 29.17 17.11
N PRO A 1037 2.94 30.48 16.90
CA PRO A 1037 3.64 30.97 15.71
C PRO A 1037 5.13 31.33 15.90
N SER A 1038 5.66 31.36 17.12
CA SER A 1038 6.94 32.02 17.41
C SER A 1038 8.14 31.09 17.47
N ILE A 1039 7.95 29.84 17.90
CA ILE A 1039 9.02 28.87 18.16
C ILE A 1039 9.01 27.79 17.08
N PRO A 1040 10.13 27.53 16.38
CA PRO A 1040 10.19 26.50 15.36
C PRO A 1040 9.98 25.09 15.94
N VAL A 1041 9.39 24.22 15.14
CA VAL A 1041 9.10 22.81 15.50
C VAL A 1041 9.87 21.87 14.57
N MET A 1042 10.59 20.91 15.15
CA MET A 1042 11.26 19.82 14.45
C MET A 1042 10.59 18.47 14.77
N PHE A 1043 10.61 17.55 13.81
CA PHE A 1043 10.08 16.20 13.99
C PHE A 1043 11.21 15.19 14.19
N LEU A 1044 11.18 14.40 15.27
CA LEU A 1044 12.16 13.34 15.52
C LEU A 1044 11.69 12.03 14.90
N THR A 1045 12.61 11.29 14.31
CA THR A 1045 12.36 9.95 13.74
C THR A 1045 13.60 9.07 13.85
N ASP A 1046 13.41 7.82 14.22
CA ASP A 1046 14.46 6.79 14.16
C ASP A 1046 14.76 6.33 12.73
N SER A 1047 13.98 6.78 11.74
CA SER A 1047 14.18 6.50 10.31
C SER A 1047 14.30 5.01 9.97
N GLY A 1048 13.53 4.16 10.67
CA GLY A 1048 13.46 2.72 10.45
C GLY A 1048 14.45 1.88 11.25
N LEU A 1049 15.21 2.45 12.19
CA LEU A 1049 16.10 1.67 13.07
C LEU A 1049 15.36 0.87 14.14
N THR A 1050 14.30 1.46 14.68
CA THR A 1050 13.43 0.88 15.70
C THR A 1050 12.07 0.60 15.08
N ALA A 1051 11.40 -0.44 15.55
CA ALA A 1051 10.01 -0.69 15.17
C ALA A 1051 9.15 0.43 15.76
N VAL A 1052 8.52 1.21 14.89
CA VAL A 1052 7.60 2.28 15.28
C VAL A 1052 6.18 1.88 14.90
N GLY A 1053 5.24 2.09 15.83
CA GLY A 1053 3.84 1.82 15.55
C GLY A 1053 3.23 2.78 14.52
N ASP A 1054 3.63 4.05 14.50
CA ASP A 1054 3.03 5.07 13.62
C ASP A 1054 3.70 5.12 12.24
N VAL A 1055 2.91 4.93 11.18
CA VAL A 1055 3.36 4.99 9.79
C VAL A 1055 4.08 6.29 9.42
N ARG A 1056 3.72 7.43 10.03
CA ARG A 1056 4.37 8.74 9.76
C ARG A 1056 5.82 8.80 10.24
N ALA A 1057 6.18 7.97 11.21
CA ALA A 1057 7.53 7.89 11.79
C ALA A 1057 8.35 6.71 11.25
N SER A 1058 7.74 5.85 10.42
CA SER A 1058 8.30 4.58 9.93
C SER A 1058 9.64 4.70 9.19
N SER A 1059 9.83 5.78 8.44
CA SER A 1059 10.99 5.97 7.58
C SER A 1059 11.36 7.44 7.42
N LEU A 1060 12.58 7.69 6.93
CA LEU A 1060 13.02 9.04 6.59
C LEU A 1060 12.13 9.64 5.48
N GLN A 1061 11.68 8.84 4.52
CA GLN A 1061 10.75 9.28 3.47
C GLN A 1061 9.45 9.83 4.05
N GLU A 1062 8.80 9.07 4.94
CA GLU A 1062 7.54 9.50 5.55
C GLU A 1062 7.74 10.70 6.48
N ALA A 1063 8.87 10.76 7.20
CA ALA A 1063 9.21 11.92 8.02
C ALA A 1063 9.40 13.20 7.18
N ILE A 1064 10.08 13.13 6.04
CA ILE A 1064 10.23 14.26 5.11
C ILE A 1064 8.86 14.69 4.55
N ARG A 1065 8.02 13.73 4.15
CA ARG A 1065 6.67 14.00 3.65
C ARG A 1065 5.82 14.69 4.72
N PHE A 1066 5.82 14.17 5.94
CA PHE A 1066 5.11 14.72 7.09
C PHE A 1066 5.57 16.15 7.41
N ALA A 1067 6.88 16.35 7.62
CA ALA A 1067 7.43 17.66 7.97
C ALA A 1067 7.20 18.71 6.87
N SER A 1068 7.36 18.32 5.60
CA SER A 1068 7.15 19.23 4.47
C SER A 1068 5.68 19.63 4.31
N ARG A 1069 4.75 18.66 4.42
CA ARG A 1069 3.28 18.89 4.34
C ARG A 1069 2.80 19.87 5.40
N TRP A 1070 3.23 19.67 6.64
CA TRP A 1070 2.81 20.48 7.77
C TRP A 1070 3.65 21.72 8.00
N ASN A 1071 4.65 21.97 7.13
CA ASN A 1071 5.50 23.15 7.18
C ASN A 1071 6.27 23.29 8.51
N LEU A 1072 6.77 22.16 9.01
CA LEU A 1072 7.71 22.11 10.12
C LEU A 1072 9.08 22.66 9.67
N LEU A 1073 9.94 23.03 10.63
CA LEU A 1073 11.28 23.56 10.33
C LEU A 1073 12.17 22.48 9.68
N GLY A 1074 12.13 21.27 10.22
CA GLY A 1074 13.05 20.22 9.83
C GLY A 1074 12.76 18.88 10.49
N VAL A 1075 13.62 17.92 10.16
CA VAL A 1075 13.62 16.56 10.71
C VAL A 1075 14.90 16.29 11.48
N VAL A 1076 14.76 15.62 12.61
CA VAL A 1076 15.84 15.13 13.46
C VAL A 1076 15.85 13.61 13.30
N THR A 1077 16.86 13.08 12.62
CA THR A 1077 16.97 11.66 12.25
C THR A 1077 18.10 10.98 13.01
N ALA A 1078 18.00 9.67 13.23
CA ALA A 1078 19.13 8.91 13.73
C ALA A 1078 20.35 9.02 12.79
N ALA A 1079 21.55 9.04 13.35
CA ALA A 1079 22.78 9.27 12.58
C ALA A 1079 23.15 8.09 11.65
N GLU A 1080 22.83 6.85 12.03
CA GLU A 1080 23.20 5.64 11.26
C GLU A 1080 22.72 5.66 9.78
N PRO A 1081 21.45 5.95 9.47
CA PRO A 1081 20.98 6.16 8.11
C PRO A 1081 21.84 7.15 7.29
N LEU A 1082 22.18 8.29 7.88
CA LEU A 1082 22.98 9.32 7.21
C LEU A 1082 24.46 8.94 7.08
N ILE A 1083 24.97 8.05 7.92
CA ILE A 1083 26.34 7.54 7.80
C ILE A 1083 26.41 6.48 6.69
N ILE A 1084 25.43 5.59 6.61
CA ILE A 1084 25.35 4.56 5.55
C ILE A 1084 25.12 5.20 4.17
N ALA A 1085 24.28 6.24 4.11
CA ALA A 1085 23.97 6.95 2.88
C ALA A 1085 24.04 8.49 3.07
N PRO A 1086 25.25 9.09 3.05
CA PRO A 1086 25.44 10.53 3.30
C PRO A 1086 24.68 11.46 2.37
N ARG A 1087 24.45 11.06 1.12
CA ARG A 1087 23.69 11.85 0.13
C ARG A 1087 22.26 12.16 0.57
N LEU A 1088 21.68 11.38 1.48
CA LEU A 1088 20.34 11.64 2.01
C LEU A 1088 20.24 12.97 2.76
N VAL A 1089 21.34 13.51 3.29
CA VAL A 1089 21.37 14.86 3.88
C VAL A 1089 20.95 15.89 2.84
N LYS A 1090 21.49 15.81 1.61
CA LYS A 1090 21.11 16.71 0.50
C LYS A 1090 19.63 16.58 0.14
N VAL A 1091 19.08 15.36 0.17
CA VAL A 1091 17.67 15.09 -0.15
C VAL A 1091 16.72 15.80 0.83
N VAL A 1092 17.04 15.76 2.13
CA VAL A 1092 16.28 16.49 3.17
C VAL A 1092 16.36 17.99 2.91
N LYS A 1093 17.55 18.51 2.62
CA LYS A 1093 17.78 19.95 2.38
C LYS A 1093 17.11 20.46 1.09
N GLU A 1094 17.16 19.68 0.02
CA GLU A 1094 16.46 19.97 -1.24
C GLU A 1094 14.94 20.00 -1.07
N SER A 1095 14.41 19.29 -0.06
CA SER A 1095 13.00 19.36 0.35
C SER A 1095 12.65 20.64 1.13
N GLY A 1096 13.65 21.53 1.35
CA GLY A 1096 13.50 22.80 2.05
C GLY A 1096 13.36 22.64 3.57
N LEU A 1097 13.93 21.56 4.13
CA LEU A 1097 13.88 21.23 5.55
C LEU A 1097 15.28 21.32 6.16
N VAL A 1098 15.35 21.70 7.44
CA VAL A 1098 16.57 21.57 8.24
C VAL A 1098 16.82 20.10 8.55
N CYS A 1099 18.07 19.64 8.37
CA CYS A 1099 18.49 18.28 8.66
C CYS A 1099 19.37 18.25 9.91
N VAL A 1100 18.92 17.53 10.93
CA VAL A 1100 19.64 17.33 12.19
C VAL A 1100 19.81 15.83 12.43
N SER A 1101 20.96 15.41 12.95
CA SER A 1101 21.19 14.02 13.35
C SER A 1101 21.37 13.84 14.84
N TYR A 1102 20.95 12.70 15.39
CA TYR A 1102 21.20 12.29 16.78
C TYR A 1102 21.67 10.85 16.89
N GLY A 1103 22.20 10.50 18.06
CA GLY A 1103 22.58 9.13 18.41
C GLY A 1103 24.07 8.96 18.68
N ILE A 1104 24.43 7.76 19.15
CA ILE A 1104 25.77 7.47 19.67
C ILE A 1104 26.84 7.61 18.57
N ALA A 1105 26.49 7.33 17.31
CA ALA A 1105 27.42 7.42 16.18
C ALA A 1105 27.95 8.84 15.93
N ASN A 1106 27.24 9.88 16.39
CA ASN A 1106 27.71 11.27 16.33
C ASN A 1106 28.79 11.61 17.36
N ASN A 1107 29.11 10.71 18.29
CA ASN A 1107 30.21 10.91 19.23
C ASN A 1107 31.59 10.70 18.60
N GLU A 1108 31.64 10.18 17.37
CA GLU A 1108 32.86 10.01 16.58
C GLU A 1108 33.02 11.18 15.59
N PRO A 1109 34.13 11.95 15.66
CA PRO A 1109 34.36 13.10 14.78
C PRO A 1109 34.31 12.77 13.28
N GLU A 1110 34.79 11.59 12.87
CA GLU A 1110 34.83 11.19 11.45
C GLU A 1110 33.43 11.02 10.85
N ASN A 1111 32.50 10.41 11.61
CA ASN A 1111 31.10 10.27 11.18
C ASN A 1111 30.39 11.61 11.04
N VAL A 1112 30.72 12.58 11.92
CA VAL A 1112 30.20 13.94 11.82
C VAL A 1112 30.78 14.66 10.61
N LYS A 1113 32.08 14.53 10.33
CA LYS A 1113 32.71 15.11 9.13
C LYS A 1113 32.06 14.64 7.83
N LEU A 1114 31.70 13.36 7.73
CA LEU A 1114 30.97 12.82 6.58
C LEU A 1114 29.63 13.53 6.36
N GLN A 1115 28.86 13.73 7.43
CA GLN A 1115 27.57 14.42 7.38
C GLN A 1115 27.72 15.93 7.07
N VAL A 1116 28.75 16.58 7.63
CA VAL A 1116 29.07 17.99 7.38
C VAL A 1116 29.47 18.24 5.93
N LYS A 1117 30.23 17.32 5.31
CA LYS A 1117 30.60 17.40 3.89
C LYS A 1117 29.37 17.44 2.98
N GLU A 1118 28.30 16.74 3.36
CA GLU A 1118 27.02 16.74 2.63
C GLU A 1118 26.09 17.89 3.04
N GLY A 1119 26.50 18.70 4.03
CA GLY A 1119 25.87 19.95 4.41
C GLY A 1119 24.90 19.85 5.58
N ILE A 1120 25.06 18.93 6.54
CA ILE A 1120 24.17 18.85 7.72
C ILE A 1120 24.11 20.16 8.52
N ASP A 1121 22.92 20.55 9.00
CA ASP A 1121 22.72 21.84 9.66
C ASP A 1121 23.06 21.80 11.16
N ALA A 1122 22.74 20.70 11.85
CA ALA A 1122 23.12 20.50 13.25
C ALA A 1122 23.33 19.02 13.59
N VAL A 1123 24.14 18.76 14.63
CA VAL A 1123 24.35 17.42 15.20
C VAL A 1123 24.11 17.45 16.70
N ILE A 1124 23.31 16.50 17.20
CA ILE A 1124 23.09 16.23 18.62
C ILE A 1124 24.16 15.24 19.07
N VAL A 1125 24.97 15.65 20.04
CA VAL A 1125 26.17 14.92 20.49
C VAL A 1125 26.26 14.87 22.01
N ASP A 1126 26.80 13.78 22.55
CA ASP A 1126 27.15 13.70 23.96
C ASP A 1126 28.54 14.28 24.25
N SER A 1127 29.47 14.08 23.30
CA SER A 1127 30.88 14.50 23.41
C SER A 1127 31.14 15.86 22.76
N VAL A 1128 30.47 16.90 23.25
CA VAL A 1128 30.49 18.28 22.70
C VAL A 1128 31.91 18.78 22.40
N LEU A 1129 32.85 18.60 23.35
CA LEU A 1129 34.22 19.10 23.21
C LEU A 1129 34.99 18.39 22.08
N ALA A 1130 34.83 17.07 21.95
CA ALA A 1130 35.56 16.28 20.97
C ALA A 1130 35.11 16.64 19.54
N ILE A 1131 33.80 16.77 19.34
CA ILE A 1131 33.22 17.14 18.04
C ILE A 1131 33.56 18.59 17.68
N ARG A 1132 33.46 19.53 18.64
CA ARG A 1132 33.81 20.93 18.39
C ARG A 1132 35.28 21.11 17.99
N LYS A 1133 36.20 20.34 18.60
CA LYS A 1133 37.61 20.29 18.18
C LYS A 1133 37.76 19.70 16.77
N GLY A 1134 37.12 18.56 16.50
CA GLY A 1134 37.16 17.91 15.19
C GLY A 1134 36.63 18.77 14.04
N LEU A 1135 35.63 19.63 14.30
CA LEU A 1135 35.09 20.59 13.34
C LEU A 1135 36.02 21.79 13.11
N THR A 1136 36.68 22.29 14.16
CA THR A 1136 37.59 23.45 14.08
C THR A 1136 38.99 23.11 13.56
N GLU A 1137 39.44 21.86 13.69
CA GLU A 1137 40.70 21.39 13.12
C GLU A 1137 40.67 21.30 11.58
N GLY A 1138 39.51 21.01 10.98
CA GLY A 1138 39.33 20.98 9.53
C GLY A 1138 39.40 22.37 8.88
N GLU A 1139 38.80 23.39 9.49
CA GLU A 1139 38.81 24.78 8.99
C GLU A 1139 40.23 25.38 8.92
N ASN A 1140 41.15 24.93 9.78
CA ASN A 1140 42.55 25.38 9.79
C ASN A 1140 43.45 24.68 8.74
N GLN A 1141 43.02 23.55 8.16
CA GLN A 1141 43.78 22.88 7.09
C GLN A 1141 43.50 23.51 5.72
N ASP A 1142 42.26 23.94 5.45
CA ASP A 1142 41.89 24.59 4.17
C ASP A 1142 42.50 26.00 4.01
N LEU A 1143 42.79 26.70 5.12
CA LEU A 1143 43.44 28.01 5.10
C LEU A 1143 44.97 27.95 4.87
N ASN A 1144 45.61 26.80 5.06
CA ASN A 1144 47.04 26.62 4.82
C ASN A 1144 47.37 26.00 3.44
N GLY A 1145 46.36 25.59 2.66
CA GLY A 1145 46.53 25.02 1.31
C GLY A 1145 46.54 26.04 0.17
N SER A 1146 46.23 27.32 0.43
CA SER A 1146 46.06 28.36 -0.59
C SER A 1146 47.07 29.51 -0.48
N GLY A 1147 48.35 29.17 -0.32
CA GLY A 1147 49.44 30.14 -0.18
C GLY A 1147 50.67 29.80 -1.03
N GLY A 1148 50.51 29.60 -2.34
CA GLY A 1148 51.63 29.31 -3.24
C GLY A 1148 51.46 29.82 -4.66
N GLY A 1149 52.04 31.00 -4.94
CA GLY A 1149 52.58 31.34 -6.26
C GLY A 1149 51.81 32.34 -7.12
N ASN A 1150 52.29 33.60 -7.19
CA ASN A 1150 52.88 34.14 -8.43
C ASN A 1150 53.37 35.59 -8.24
N GLY A 1151 54.57 35.85 -8.75
CA GLY A 1151 55.28 37.13 -8.62
C GLY A 1151 55.06 38.11 -9.78
N HIS A 1152 55.59 39.32 -9.61
CA HIS A 1152 56.14 40.13 -10.71
C HIS A 1152 57.14 41.21 -10.21
N THR A 1153 58.37 41.08 -10.72
CA THR A 1153 59.29 42.12 -11.24
C THR A 1153 59.35 43.52 -10.60
N ASN A 1154 60.50 43.88 -10.04
CA ASN A 1154 61.40 44.89 -10.62
C ASN A 1154 62.73 44.97 -9.84
N GLY A 1155 63.83 45.08 -10.58
CA GLY A 1155 65.19 45.16 -10.04
C GLY A 1155 65.59 46.58 -9.65
N ASN A 1156 66.46 46.70 -8.64
CA ASN A 1156 67.69 47.50 -8.66
C ASN A 1156 68.39 47.44 -7.29
N GLY A 1157 69.73 47.40 -7.32
CA GLY A 1157 70.54 48.11 -6.31
C GLY A 1157 71.30 47.28 -5.27
N THR A 1158 72.51 46.88 -5.63
CA THR A 1158 73.77 47.07 -4.86
C THR A 1158 73.94 46.52 -3.44
N GLY A 1159 74.87 45.58 -3.31
CA GLY A 1159 76.03 45.71 -2.40
C GLY A 1159 75.98 44.99 -1.04
N PRO A 1160 77.13 44.57 -0.49
CA PRO A 1160 77.29 43.26 0.16
C PRO A 1160 77.61 43.33 1.66
N GLY A 1161 77.50 42.20 2.38
CA GLY A 1161 77.92 42.12 3.79
C GLY A 1161 77.86 40.73 4.42
N THR A 1162 78.88 39.91 4.14
CA THR A 1162 79.66 39.07 5.08
C THR A 1162 79.04 38.49 6.37
N GLY A 1163 79.33 37.21 6.61
CA GLY A 1163 79.61 36.65 7.96
C GLY A 1163 78.68 35.53 8.40
N THR A 1164 78.96 34.27 8.05
CA THR A 1164 79.73 33.27 8.86
C THR A 1164 79.09 32.79 10.16
N ALA A 1165 78.89 31.46 10.21
CA ALA A 1165 79.08 30.54 11.34
C ALA A 1165 78.13 30.72 12.55
N SER A 1166 77.50 29.69 13.12
CA SER A 1166 78.09 28.47 13.68
C SER A 1166 76.91 27.74 14.38
N THR A 1167 76.60 26.51 13.99
CA THR A 1167 76.86 25.25 14.72
C THR A 1167 76.26 25.09 16.13
N ASN A 1168 75.75 23.88 16.32
CA ASN A 1168 75.48 23.13 17.56
C ASN A 1168 74.08 23.34 18.15
N GLY A 1169 73.33 22.28 18.47
CA GLY A 1169 73.64 20.86 18.50
C GLY A 1169 72.89 20.22 19.66
N ASN A 1170 72.40 18.99 19.44
CA ASN A 1170 71.88 18.02 20.42
C ASN A 1170 70.72 18.48 21.32
N GLY A 1171 69.71 17.68 21.61
CA GLY A 1171 69.51 16.25 21.46
C GLY A 1171 68.52 15.79 22.53
N THR A 1172 68.10 14.54 22.40
CA THR A 1172 67.51 13.67 23.44
C THR A 1172 66.07 13.91 23.90
N THR A 1173 65.16 13.12 23.29
CA THR A 1173 64.39 12.01 23.89
C THR A 1173 63.76 12.16 25.29
N GLY A 1174 62.45 11.87 25.34
CA GLY A 1174 61.91 10.86 26.26
C GLY A 1174 60.90 11.34 27.29
N LEU A 1175 59.60 11.28 26.95
CA LEU A 1175 58.57 10.39 27.53
C LEU A 1175 57.20 10.72 26.96
#